data_AF-A0A8K0BY49-F1
#
_entry.id   AF-A0A8K0BY49-F1
#
_cell.length_a   1.000
_cell.length_b   1.000
_cell.length_c   1.000
_cell.angle_alpha   90.00
_cell.angle_beta   90.00
_cell.angle_gamma   90.00
#
_symmetry.space_group_name_H-M   'P 1'
#
loop_
_entity.id
_entity.type
_entity.pdbx_description
1 polymer ?
#
loop_
_entity_poly.entity_id
_entity_poly.type
_entity_poly.pdbx_seq_one_letter_code
_entity_poly.pdbx_strand_id
1 'polypeptide(L)'
;LFSGDPSMKSGNGIPARCVYLEEMAADLDDQDWLDMDNVEQALFTRLLLPEPGNHLIYMTSATTQNLSADRDAGERQILRYLYACFQRAREEITKVPENLLPFAVRCRNLTVSNTRTVLLTPEIYVNQNVYEQLVDLMLEALRGAHFEDTTEFLEEVIEALTVDEEVRTFGEVMVPVFDILLGRIKDLDLCQILLYTYLDVLLYFTKQKDVAKVFAGYIQPKDPSNGQMYQKTLLGAVLNISCLLKTPGVVENHSYFLNPSRSSPQEIKVQESNIHQFTAQFHEKIYQVLKNLLQLSPETKHRILSWLGNCLHANAGRTKIWANQMPEIFFQMYASDAFFLNLGAALLKLCQPFCKPKSPRLLTFNPTYCALKELNEEERRSKNVHMKGLEKETCLIPALSEQEPEFANSYNLVTENLVLTQYTLHLGFHRLHDQMVKINQSLHRLQVAWREAQQSSSPAADSLREQFERLMTIYLSTKTAMTEPQMLQNCLNLQVSMAVLLVQLAVGNHGTEPLELTFPLPEVENSALAYVPEFFADNLGDFFIFLRRFADDILETSADSLEHILHFVTVFMGDVERMKNPHLRAKLAEVLEAVMPHLDQAQNPLVSSVFHRKRVFCSYQNAAHLAEALIKVFVDIEFTGDPHQFEQKFNYRRPMYPILRYMWGTDSYRQSIKALADYASENLEAMNPPLFLRFLNLLMNDAIFLLDEAIQYLSKIKVQQIEKDRGEWDSLSQEARREKESSLQMFGQLARFHNIMSNETIGTLAFLTSEIKSLFVHPFLAERIISMLNYFLQHLVGPKMGALKVKDFSEFDFKPQQLVSDICTIYLNLGDEENFCATVPKDGRSYSPTLFAQTVRVLKKINKPGNMIVSFSNLAERIKSLADRQQQEEETYADACDEFLDPIMSTLMSDPVILPSSRVTVDRSTIARHLLSDQTDPFNRSPLTMDQIRPNTELKEKIQRWLAERKKQKEELEDTLN
;
A
#
# COMPACT_ATOMS: atom_id res chain seq x y z
N LEU A 1 -70.85 4.96 22.24
CA LEU A 1 -71.27 6.38 22.17
C LEU A 1 -72.14 6.75 20.97
N PHE A 2 -72.71 5.81 20.18
CA PHE A 2 -73.74 6.14 19.20
C PHE A 2 -74.78 5.00 19.08
N SER A 3 -75.93 5.15 19.74
CA SER A 3 -77.07 4.22 19.72
C SER A 3 -78.21 4.67 18.79
N GLY A 4 -77.96 5.64 17.90
CA GLY A 4 -78.94 6.14 16.93
C GLY A 4 -78.94 5.38 15.60
N ASP A 5 -80.14 5.11 15.09
CA ASP A 5 -80.46 4.36 13.87
C ASP A 5 -79.47 4.60 12.69
N PRO A 6 -78.72 3.58 12.25
CA PRO A 6 -77.68 3.69 11.22
C PRO A 6 -78.21 3.88 9.79
N SER A 7 -79.53 3.97 9.59
CA SER A 7 -80.18 4.12 8.28
C SER A 7 -80.17 5.54 7.69
N MET A 8 -79.82 6.58 8.48
CA MET A 8 -79.91 7.99 8.06
C MET A 8 -78.56 8.66 7.71
N LYS A 9 -77.41 7.97 7.82
CA LYS A 9 -76.10 8.65 7.92
C LYS A 9 -74.99 8.14 6.98
N SER A 10 -75.33 7.46 5.88
CA SER A 10 -74.36 7.06 4.86
C SER A 10 -73.97 8.27 3.98
N GLY A 11 -73.06 9.13 4.45
CA GLY A 11 -72.56 10.25 3.64
C GLY A 11 -71.76 11.34 4.36
N ASN A 12 -71.78 11.40 5.70
CA ASN A 12 -71.24 12.54 6.46
C ASN A 12 -69.84 12.33 7.07
N GLY A 13 -68.98 11.51 6.46
CA GLY A 13 -67.61 11.28 6.98
C GLY A 13 -67.52 10.43 8.26
N ILE A 14 -68.61 9.75 8.65
CA ILE A 14 -68.61 8.83 9.79
C ILE A 14 -67.78 7.58 9.42
N PRO A 15 -66.76 7.21 10.22
CA PRO A 15 -65.94 6.03 9.95
C PRO A 15 -66.79 4.75 9.99
N ALA A 16 -66.46 3.75 9.17
CA ALA A 16 -67.23 2.49 9.13
C ALA A 16 -67.13 1.68 10.44
N ARG A 17 -66.00 1.81 11.14
CA ARG A 17 -65.67 1.14 12.40
C ARG A 17 -65.10 2.12 13.42
N CYS A 18 -65.46 1.92 14.68
CA CYS A 18 -64.87 2.60 15.83
C CYS A 18 -64.59 1.62 16.97
N VAL A 19 -63.72 2.01 17.89
CA VAL A 19 -63.50 1.29 19.15
C VAL A 19 -64.46 1.82 20.20
N TYR A 20 -65.16 0.93 20.89
CA TYR A 20 -66.02 1.25 22.01
C TYR A 20 -65.19 1.38 23.29
N LEU A 21 -65.27 2.54 23.95
CA LEU A 21 -64.57 2.83 25.20
C LEU A 21 -65.55 2.64 26.36
N GLU A 22 -65.57 1.43 26.93
CA GLU A 22 -66.55 1.03 27.97
C GLU A 22 -66.47 1.92 29.22
N GLU A 23 -65.26 2.17 29.73
CA GLU A 23 -65.06 2.96 30.95
C GLU A 23 -65.52 4.41 30.77
N MET A 24 -65.14 5.03 29.64
CA MET A 24 -65.54 6.40 29.34
C MET A 24 -67.06 6.52 29.08
N ALA A 25 -67.68 5.50 28.49
CA ALA A 25 -69.12 5.49 28.30
C ALA A 25 -69.89 5.45 29.63
N ALA A 26 -69.30 4.85 30.69
CA ALA A 26 -69.88 4.86 32.03
C ALA A 26 -69.74 6.22 32.71
N ASP A 27 -68.65 6.95 32.46
CA ASP A 27 -68.37 8.27 33.07
C ASP A 27 -69.19 9.42 32.47
N LEU A 28 -69.73 9.25 31.25
CA LEU A 28 -70.40 10.29 30.48
C LEU A 28 -71.92 10.42 30.75
N ASP A 29 -72.50 9.69 31.70
CA ASP A 29 -73.85 9.89 32.27
C ASP A 29 -74.94 10.23 31.20
N ASP A 30 -75.13 9.34 30.22
CA ASP A 30 -76.09 9.44 29.10
C ASP A 30 -75.80 10.53 28.03
N GLN A 31 -74.62 11.15 28.02
CA GLN A 31 -74.18 12.06 26.95
C GLN A 31 -73.93 11.30 25.62
N ASP A 32 -74.54 11.76 24.52
CA ASP A 32 -74.48 11.14 23.19
C ASP A 32 -73.58 11.88 22.18
N TRP A 33 -72.84 12.90 22.63
CA TRP A 33 -71.84 13.65 21.85
C TRP A 33 -70.48 13.72 22.56
N LEU A 34 -69.39 13.89 21.80
CA LEU A 34 -68.06 14.21 22.34
C LEU A 34 -67.76 15.69 22.10
N ASP A 35 -67.50 16.44 23.17
CA ASP A 35 -66.84 17.75 23.08
C ASP A 35 -65.32 17.59 23.05
N MET A 36 -64.58 18.67 22.89
CA MET A 36 -63.12 18.60 22.74
C MET A 36 -62.36 18.16 23.99
N ASP A 37 -62.94 18.34 25.17
CA ASP A 37 -62.30 17.93 26.41
C ASP A 37 -62.48 16.41 26.60
N ASN A 38 -63.64 15.89 26.21
CA ASN A 38 -63.91 14.46 26.13
C ASN A 38 -63.09 13.76 25.02
N VAL A 39 -62.78 14.42 23.91
CA VAL A 39 -61.95 13.84 22.82
C VAL A 39 -60.54 13.50 23.29
N GLU A 40 -59.93 14.35 24.12
CA GLU A 40 -58.58 14.12 24.64
C GLU A 40 -58.56 12.93 25.61
N GLN A 41 -59.53 12.85 26.52
CA GLN A 41 -59.71 11.70 27.41
C GLN A 41 -60.00 10.42 26.61
N ALA A 42 -60.87 10.48 25.60
CA ALA A 42 -61.19 9.36 24.73
C ALA A 42 -59.95 8.83 24.01
N LEU A 43 -59.12 9.74 23.48
CA LEU A 43 -57.87 9.37 22.83
C LEU A 43 -56.95 8.68 23.83
N PHE A 44 -56.74 9.25 25.02
CA PHE A 44 -55.89 8.66 26.05
C PHE A 44 -56.38 7.25 26.47
N THR A 45 -57.66 7.09 26.80
CA THR A 45 -58.26 5.78 27.11
C THR A 45 -58.09 4.79 25.96
N ARG A 46 -58.24 5.25 24.71
CA ARG A 46 -58.03 4.41 23.52
C ARG A 46 -56.58 3.92 23.39
N LEU A 47 -55.59 4.73 23.78
CA LEU A 47 -54.18 4.32 23.73
C LEU A 47 -53.82 3.31 24.83
N LEU A 48 -54.54 3.32 25.96
CA LEU A 48 -54.34 2.38 27.07
C LEU A 48 -54.95 0.99 26.84
N LEU A 49 -55.85 0.84 25.85
CA LEU A 49 -56.47 -0.44 25.54
C LEU A 49 -55.45 -1.45 24.97
N PRO A 50 -55.23 -2.62 25.61
CA PRO A 50 -54.25 -3.59 25.14
C PRO A 50 -54.62 -4.23 23.79
N GLU A 51 -55.91 -4.51 23.58
CA GLU A 51 -56.46 -5.15 22.38
C GLU A 51 -57.68 -4.38 21.86
N PRO A 52 -57.46 -3.26 21.15
CA PRO A 52 -58.56 -2.40 20.68
C PRO A 52 -59.47 -3.11 19.67
N GLY A 53 -58.93 -4.06 18.90
CA GLY A 53 -59.68 -4.88 17.95
C GLY A 53 -60.83 -5.69 18.57
N ASN A 54 -60.75 -6.02 19.86
CA ASN A 54 -61.82 -6.74 20.56
C ASN A 54 -63.04 -5.87 20.90
N HIS A 55 -62.91 -4.55 20.75
CA HIS A 55 -63.93 -3.58 21.14
C HIS A 55 -64.53 -2.84 19.93
N LEU A 56 -64.42 -3.42 18.73
CA LEU A 56 -64.88 -2.80 17.49
C LEU A 56 -66.41 -2.82 17.35
N ILE A 57 -66.99 -1.66 17.05
CA ILE A 57 -68.43 -1.48 16.77
C ILE A 57 -68.66 -0.98 15.34
N TYR A 58 -69.84 -1.30 14.80
CA TYR A 58 -70.30 -0.82 13.50
C TYR A 58 -70.96 0.55 13.65
N MET A 59 -70.56 1.50 12.81
CA MET A 59 -71.08 2.87 12.81
C MET A 59 -71.98 3.16 11.60
N THR A 60 -72.05 2.23 10.65
CA THR A 60 -72.90 2.30 9.46
C THR A 60 -73.75 1.04 9.36
N SER A 61 -74.88 1.12 8.64
CA SER A 61 -75.84 0.02 8.47
C SER A 61 -75.33 -1.10 7.54
N ALA A 62 -74.12 -0.96 6.98
CA ALA A 62 -73.50 -1.94 6.12
C ALA A 62 -73.00 -3.14 6.93
N THR A 63 -73.67 -4.29 6.76
CA THR A 63 -73.33 -5.59 7.38
C THR A 63 -72.17 -6.33 6.69
N THR A 64 -71.57 -5.75 5.65
CA THR A 64 -70.40 -6.30 4.95
C THR A 64 -69.11 -6.10 5.75
N GLN A 65 -68.33 -7.17 5.93
CA GLN A 65 -66.98 -7.11 6.52
C GLN A 65 -66.09 -6.15 5.73
N ASN A 66 -65.61 -5.09 6.40
CA ASN A 66 -64.63 -4.17 5.85
C ASN A 66 -63.29 -4.39 6.56
N LEU A 67 -62.52 -5.37 6.10
CA LEU A 67 -61.26 -5.79 6.72
C LEU A 67 -60.24 -4.65 6.88
N SER A 68 -60.27 -3.63 5.99
CA SER A 68 -59.41 -2.45 6.13
C SER A 68 -59.87 -1.58 7.30
N ALA A 69 -61.17 -1.27 7.38
CA ALA A 69 -61.69 -0.46 8.48
C ALA A 69 -61.55 -1.16 9.84
N ASP A 70 -61.69 -2.49 9.87
CA ASP A 70 -61.48 -3.31 11.07
C ASP A 70 -60.02 -3.21 11.54
N ARG A 71 -59.06 -3.35 10.61
CA ARG A 71 -57.63 -3.20 10.88
C ARG A 71 -57.28 -1.79 11.35
N ASP A 72 -57.75 -0.76 10.65
CA ASP A 72 -57.36 0.62 10.91
C ASP A 72 -57.95 1.15 12.24
N ALA A 73 -59.19 0.77 12.57
CA ALA A 73 -59.80 1.11 13.87
C ALA A 73 -59.23 0.25 15.01
N GLY A 74 -58.94 -1.01 14.73
CA GLY A 74 -58.38 -1.98 15.69
C GLY A 74 -56.87 -1.91 15.88
N GLU A 75 -56.18 -0.95 15.25
CA GLU A 75 -54.72 -0.82 15.30
C GLU A 75 -54.22 -0.82 16.75
N ARG A 76 -53.32 -1.76 17.04
CA ARG A 76 -52.78 -2.03 18.37
C ARG A 76 -51.52 -1.21 18.64
N GLN A 77 -50.74 -0.91 17.61
CA GLN A 77 -49.51 -0.13 17.76
C GLN A 77 -49.86 1.35 17.89
N ILE A 78 -49.60 1.89 19.07
CA ILE A 78 -49.95 3.25 19.50
C ILE A 78 -49.42 4.29 18.52
N LEU A 79 -48.16 4.22 18.12
CA LEU A 79 -47.58 5.22 17.22
C LEU A 79 -48.15 5.12 15.81
N ARG A 80 -48.46 3.92 15.32
CA ARG A 80 -49.12 3.75 14.01
C ARG A 80 -50.53 4.32 14.03
N TYR A 81 -51.26 4.08 15.11
CA TYR A 81 -52.59 4.65 15.30
C TYR A 81 -52.55 6.18 15.35
N LEU A 82 -51.63 6.76 16.14
CA LEU A 82 -51.46 8.22 16.25
C LEU A 82 -51.04 8.85 14.93
N TYR A 83 -50.12 8.23 14.19
CA TYR A 83 -49.75 8.69 12.85
C TYR A 83 -50.92 8.64 11.86
N ALA A 84 -51.68 7.54 11.86
CA ALA A 84 -52.87 7.44 11.02
C ALA A 84 -53.94 8.48 11.40
N CYS A 85 -54.09 8.79 12.70
CA CYS A 85 -54.92 9.90 13.17
C CYS A 85 -54.40 11.25 12.67
N PHE A 86 -53.09 11.49 12.71
CA PHE A 86 -52.46 12.70 12.20
C PHE A 86 -52.74 12.88 10.71
N GLN A 87 -52.56 11.83 9.90
CA GLN A 87 -52.86 11.84 8.47
C GLN A 87 -54.33 12.18 8.19
N ARG A 88 -55.26 11.51 8.89
CA ARG A 88 -56.70 11.80 8.76
C ARG A 88 -57.02 13.24 9.14
N ALA A 89 -56.52 13.72 10.29
CA ALA A 89 -56.77 15.08 10.74
C ALA A 89 -56.20 16.12 9.75
N ARG A 90 -55.01 15.88 9.21
CA ARG A 90 -54.38 16.73 8.18
C ARG A 90 -55.20 16.80 6.90
N GLU A 91 -55.70 15.65 6.43
CA GLU A 91 -56.60 15.64 5.28
C GLU A 91 -57.89 16.40 5.57
N GLU A 92 -58.49 16.22 6.73
CA GLU A 92 -59.74 16.89 7.10
C GLU A 92 -59.57 18.41 7.21
N ILE A 93 -58.42 18.92 7.67
CA ILE A 93 -58.11 20.37 7.68
C ILE A 93 -58.33 21.01 6.29
N THR A 94 -58.09 20.27 5.21
CA THR A 94 -58.28 20.79 3.83
C THR A 94 -59.73 20.72 3.33
N LYS A 95 -60.59 19.95 4.01
CA LYS A 95 -61.96 19.63 3.57
C LYS A 95 -63.02 20.32 4.44
N VAL A 96 -62.73 20.55 5.73
CA VAL A 96 -63.72 21.07 6.68
C VAL A 96 -64.05 22.55 6.44
N PRO A 97 -65.30 22.97 6.66
CA PRO A 97 -65.69 24.38 6.67
C PRO A 97 -64.91 25.23 7.70
N GLU A 98 -64.80 26.55 7.47
CA GLU A 98 -64.03 27.47 8.34
C GLU A 98 -64.43 27.40 9.84
N ASN A 99 -65.71 27.17 10.14
CA ASN A 99 -66.18 27.06 11.52
C ASN A 99 -65.76 25.75 12.21
N LEU A 100 -65.37 24.72 11.46
CA LEU A 100 -64.88 23.43 11.96
C LEU A 100 -63.35 23.30 11.89
N LEU A 101 -62.68 24.19 11.16
CA LEU A 101 -61.22 24.22 11.01
C LEU A 101 -60.46 24.23 12.35
N PRO A 102 -60.83 25.04 13.37
CA PRO A 102 -60.11 25.03 14.66
C PRO A 102 -60.15 23.67 15.36
N PHE A 103 -61.23 22.91 15.19
CA PHE A 103 -61.38 21.58 15.78
C PHE A 103 -60.49 20.56 15.06
N ALA A 104 -60.45 20.58 13.73
CA ALA A 104 -59.56 19.70 12.95
C ALA A 104 -58.08 19.96 13.27
N VAL A 105 -57.69 21.24 13.39
CA VAL A 105 -56.35 21.64 13.85
C VAL A 105 -56.07 21.16 15.28
N ARG A 106 -57.02 21.32 16.21
CA ARG A 106 -56.86 20.82 17.59
C ARG A 106 -56.72 19.29 17.62
N CYS A 107 -57.49 18.54 16.82
CA CYS A 107 -57.33 17.09 16.69
C CYS A 107 -55.94 16.69 16.18
N ARG A 108 -55.41 17.38 15.16
CA ARG A 108 -54.04 17.15 14.69
C ARG A 108 -53.02 17.41 15.80
N ASN A 109 -53.14 18.54 16.51
CA ASN A 109 -52.23 18.88 17.61
C ASN A 109 -52.32 17.88 18.77
N LEU A 110 -53.51 17.33 19.05
CA LEU A 110 -53.70 16.27 20.03
C LEU A 110 -52.92 15.00 19.65
N THR A 111 -52.81 14.65 18.37
CA THR A 111 -52.00 13.49 17.95
C THR A 111 -50.51 13.70 18.21
N VAL A 112 -49.99 14.91 17.97
CA VAL A 112 -48.60 15.28 18.27
C VAL A 112 -48.35 15.29 19.77
N SER A 113 -49.22 15.94 20.54
CA SER A 113 -49.13 16.02 22.02
C SER A 113 -49.18 14.63 22.66
N ASN A 114 -50.11 13.76 22.22
CA ASN A 114 -50.17 12.40 22.74
C ASN A 114 -48.96 11.57 22.33
N THR A 115 -48.43 11.76 21.12
CA THR A 115 -47.19 11.09 20.70
C THR A 115 -46.01 11.52 21.57
N ARG A 116 -45.90 12.81 21.89
CA ARG A 116 -44.94 13.33 22.86
C ARG A 116 -45.10 12.63 24.22
N THR A 117 -46.31 12.59 24.77
CA THR A 117 -46.58 11.92 26.05
C THR A 117 -46.17 10.44 26.00
N VAL A 118 -46.53 9.72 24.93
CA VAL A 118 -46.17 8.31 24.72
C VAL A 118 -44.65 8.09 24.76
N LEU A 119 -43.88 9.00 24.17
CA LEU A 119 -42.42 8.92 24.15
C LEU A 119 -41.76 9.35 25.47
N LEU A 120 -42.39 10.23 26.25
CA LEU A 120 -41.90 10.67 27.56
C LEU A 120 -42.22 9.69 28.69
N THR A 121 -43.36 9.00 28.61
CA THR A 121 -43.84 8.07 29.65
C THR A 121 -44.25 6.71 29.06
N PRO A 122 -43.33 5.99 28.38
CA PRO A 122 -43.63 4.73 27.73
C PRO A 122 -44.07 3.63 28.72
N GLU A 123 -43.73 3.74 30.00
CA GLU A 123 -44.06 2.75 31.04
C GLU A 123 -45.56 2.61 31.28
N ILE A 124 -46.35 3.62 30.92
CA ILE A 124 -47.81 3.60 31.03
C ILE A 124 -48.41 2.57 30.04
N TYR A 125 -47.74 2.32 28.92
CA TYR A 125 -48.23 1.49 27.83
C TYR A 125 -47.65 0.06 27.91
N VAL A 126 -48.19 -0.73 28.83
CA VAL A 126 -47.72 -2.09 29.13
C VAL A 126 -47.77 -2.98 27.88
N ASN A 127 -46.75 -3.83 27.69
CA ASN A 127 -46.59 -4.74 26.56
C ASN A 127 -46.40 -4.08 25.18
N GLN A 128 -46.04 -2.79 25.14
CA GLN A 128 -45.75 -2.08 23.90
C GLN A 128 -44.31 -1.52 23.96
N ASN A 129 -43.53 -1.71 22.89
CA ASN A 129 -42.25 -1.02 22.73
C ASN A 129 -42.43 0.15 21.76
N VAL A 130 -42.71 1.34 22.31
CA VAL A 130 -43.04 2.52 21.49
C VAL A 130 -41.84 3.02 20.69
N TYR A 131 -40.62 2.88 21.21
CA TYR A 131 -39.40 3.23 20.49
C TYR A 131 -39.18 2.31 19.29
N GLU A 132 -39.52 1.04 19.41
CA GLU A 132 -39.48 0.07 18.31
C GLU A 132 -40.54 0.37 17.24
N GLN A 133 -41.75 0.74 17.67
CA GLN A 133 -42.79 1.21 16.76
C GLN A 133 -42.37 2.45 15.97
N LEU A 134 -41.60 3.36 16.59
CA LEU A 134 -41.07 4.54 15.92
C LEU A 134 -40.08 4.13 14.81
N VAL A 135 -39.16 3.22 15.11
CA VAL A 135 -38.22 2.68 14.11
C VAL A 135 -38.98 1.99 12.98
N ASP A 136 -39.97 1.16 13.29
CA ASP A 136 -40.77 0.44 12.30
C ASP A 136 -41.58 1.39 11.42
N LEU A 137 -42.18 2.44 11.99
CA LEU A 137 -42.89 3.48 11.26
C LEU A 137 -41.97 4.19 10.27
N MET A 138 -40.76 4.53 10.69
CA MET A 138 -39.76 5.16 9.81
C MET A 138 -39.32 4.24 8.67
N LEU A 139 -39.11 2.95 8.96
CA LEU A 139 -38.74 1.96 7.95
C LEU A 139 -39.85 1.76 6.91
N GLU A 140 -41.11 1.77 7.34
CA GLU A 140 -42.28 1.70 6.46
C GLU A 140 -42.40 2.96 5.60
N ALA A 141 -42.22 4.14 6.20
CA ALA A 141 -42.27 5.42 5.51
C ALA A 141 -41.24 5.50 4.37
N LEU A 142 -40.00 5.07 4.61
CA LEU A 142 -38.93 5.06 3.61
C LEU A 142 -39.16 4.06 2.46
N ARG A 143 -40.04 3.07 2.64
CA ARG A 143 -40.43 2.10 1.59
C ARG A 143 -41.70 2.51 0.85
N GLY A 144 -42.48 3.43 1.42
CA GLY A 144 -43.78 3.86 0.90
C GLY A 144 -43.74 5.21 0.18
N ALA A 145 -44.89 5.64 -0.34
CA ALA A 145 -45.06 6.93 -1.01
C ALA A 145 -45.29 8.11 -0.04
N HIS A 146 -45.42 7.84 1.27
CA HIS A 146 -45.81 8.81 2.30
C HIS A 146 -44.64 9.34 3.14
N PHE A 147 -43.41 9.29 2.61
CA PHE A 147 -42.23 9.70 3.38
C PHE A 147 -42.33 11.16 3.85
N GLU A 148 -42.80 12.07 2.99
CA GLU A 148 -43.00 13.49 3.35
C GLU A 148 -43.98 13.67 4.52
N ASP A 149 -45.08 12.92 4.51
CA ASP A 149 -46.09 12.95 5.57
C ASP A 149 -45.53 12.46 6.92
N THR A 150 -44.72 11.41 6.88
CA THR A 150 -44.07 10.89 8.09
C THR A 150 -43.03 11.89 8.59
N THR A 151 -42.24 12.52 7.71
CA THR A 151 -41.26 13.52 8.12
C THR A 151 -41.91 14.75 8.75
N GLU A 152 -43.02 15.24 8.20
CA GLU A 152 -43.80 16.35 8.77
C GLU A 152 -44.26 16.02 10.19
N PHE A 153 -44.88 14.84 10.37
CA PHE A 153 -45.32 14.37 11.69
C PHE A 153 -44.17 14.27 12.69
N LEU A 154 -43.04 13.69 12.28
CA LEU A 154 -41.87 13.54 13.15
C LEU A 154 -41.23 14.89 13.50
N GLU A 155 -41.19 15.85 12.58
CA GLU A 155 -40.68 17.20 12.84
C GLU A 155 -41.53 17.93 13.89
N GLU A 156 -42.86 17.87 13.79
CA GLU A 156 -43.75 18.45 14.81
C GLU A 156 -43.59 17.77 16.18
N VAL A 157 -43.40 16.45 16.21
CA VAL A 157 -43.17 15.69 17.46
C VAL A 157 -41.80 16.04 18.08
N ILE A 158 -40.75 16.14 17.27
CA ILE A 158 -39.41 16.52 17.74
C ILE A 158 -39.43 17.94 18.31
N GLU A 159 -40.07 18.88 17.62
CA GLU A 159 -40.24 20.25 18.13
C GLU A 159 -40.92 20.22 19.50
N ALA A 160 -42.03 19.50 19.63
CA ALA A 160 -42.76 19.36 20.89
C ALA A 160 -41.93 18.70 22.02
N LEU A 161 -41.05 17.75 21.69
CA LEU A 161 -40.14 17.12 22.66
C LEU A 161 -39.00 18.04 23.11
N THR A 162 -38.55 18.95 22.24
CA THR A 162 -37.42 19.85 22.55
C THR A 162 -37.81 21.12 23.29
N VAL A 163 -39.09 21.52 23.25
CA VAL A 163 -39.59 22.74 23.93
C VAL A 163 -39.72 22.55 25.44
N ASP A 164 -40.05 21.34 25.89
CA ASP A 164 -40.31 21.03 27.31
C ASP A 164 -39.71 19.66 27.67
N GLU A 165 -38.57 19.72 28.37
CA GLU A 165 -37.75 18.59 28.82
C GLU A 165 -37.92 18.28 30.33
N GLU A 166 -39.04 18.68 30.96
CA GLU A 166 -39.23 18.49 32.42
C GLU A 166 -39.28 17.01 32.85
N VAL A 167 -39.83 16.12 32.01
CA VAL A 167 -40.02 14.68 32.33
C VAL A 167 -38.81 13.85 31.88
N ARG A 168 -38.40 14.03 30.63
CA ARG A 168 -37.21 13.44 30.01
C ARG A 168 -36.63 14.43 29.03
N THR A 169 -35.31 14.41 28.91
CA THR A 169 -34.60 15.13 27.86
C THR A 169 -34.85 14.47 26.49
N PHE A 170 -34.72 15.24 25.42
CA PHE A 170 -34.81 14.69 24.06
C PHE A 170 -33.77 13.57 23.83
N GLY A 171 -32.61 13.67 24.49
CA GLY A 171 -31.58 12.63 24.48
C GLY A 171 -32.06 11.30 25.04
N GLU A 172 -32.73 11.31 26.20
CA GLU A 172 -33.25 10.10 26.86
C GLU A 172 -34.34 9.41 26.04
N VAL A 173 -35.10 10.15 25.22
CA VAL A 173 -36.08 9.60 24.29
C VAL A 173 -35.42 8.94 23.09
N MET A 174 -34.34 9.52 22.56
CA MET A 174 -33.69 9.03 21.34
C MET A 174 -32.67 7.90 21.57
N VAL A 175 -32.07 7.79 22.77
CA VAL A 175 -31.11 6.73 23.09
C VAL A 175 -31.69 5.31 22.87
N PRO A 176 -32.89 4.96 23.37
CA PRO A 176 -33.51 3.66 23.09
C PRO A 176 -33.74 3.38 21.60
N VAL A 177 -34.06 4.42 20.81
CA VAL A 177 -34.23 4.31 19.35
C VAL A 177 -32.90 3.90 18.70
N PHE A 178 -31.79 4.52 19.12
CA PHE A 178 -30.46 4.15 18.64
C PHE A 178 -30.01 2.77 19.11
N ASP A 179 -30.35 2.35 20.33
CA ASP A 179 -30.05 1.00 20.84
C ASP A 179 -30.77 -0.09 20.02
N ILE A 180 -32.04 0.15 19.65
CA ILE A 180 -32.81 -0.74 18.77
C ILE A 180 -32.17 -0.83 17.39
N LEU A 181 -31.76 0.31 16.81
CA LEU A 181 -31.04 0.33 15.53
C LEU A 181 -29.70 -0.42 15.61
N LEU A 182 -28.91 -0.18 16.65
CA LEU A 182 -27.65 -0.89 16.87
C LEU A 182 -27.87 -2.40 16.97
N GLY A 183 -28.88 -2.82 17.74
CA GLY A 183 -29.25 -4.22 17.90
C GLY A 183 -29.67 -4.89 16.59
N ARG A 184 -30.39 -4.16 15.72
CA ARG A 184 -30.87 -4.66 14.43
C ARG A 184 -29.82 -4.62 13.32
N ILE A 185 -28.92 -3.64 13.32
CA ILE A 185 -27.91 -3.43 12.26
C ILE A 185 -26.70 -4.36 12.42
N LYS A 186 -26.23 -4.61 13.65
CA LYS A 186 -24.98 -5.33 13.92
C LYS A 186 -24.91 -6.75 13.31
N ASP A 187 -26.06 -7.36 13.09
CA ASP A 187 -26.20 -8.74 12.59
C ASP A 187 -26.46 -8.79 11.07
N LEU A 188 -26.56 -7.64 10.39
CA LEU A 188 -26.79 -7.57 8.95
C LEU A 188 -25.49 -7.78 8.15
N ASP A 189 -25.66 -8.17 6.90
CA ASP A 189 -24.58 -8.34 5.93
C ASP A 189 -24.68 -7.32 4.79
N LEU A 190 -23.53 -7.03 4.16
CA LEU A 190 -23.37 -6.01 3.13
C LEU A 190 -24.39 -6.09 1.96
N CYS A 191 -24.73 -7.32 1.52
CA CYS A 191 -25.61 -7.53 0.37
C CYS A 191 -27.10 -7.61 0.73
N GLN A 192 -27.48 -7.37 1.99
CA GLN A 192 -28.89 -7.40 2.42
C GLN A 192 -29.58 -6.06 2.16
N ILE A 193 -30.68 -6.05 1.42
CA ILE A 193 -31.43 -4.81 1.09
C ILE A 193 -31.89 -4.06 2.35
N LEU A 194 -32.26 -4.80 3.40
CA LEU A 194 -32.71 -4.24 4.67
C LEU A 194 -31.66 -3.30 5.32
N LEU A 195 -30.36 -3.59 5.14
CA LEU A 195 -29.27 -2.72 5.61
C LEU A 195 -29.41 -1.30 5.06
N TYR A 196 -29.68 -1.17 3.76
CA TYR A 196 -29.76 0.12 3.09
C TYR A 196 -30.96 0.94 3.57
N THR A 197 -32.08 0.29 3.92
CA THR A 197 -33.21 0.97 4.55
C THR A 197 -32.81 1.55 5.91
N TYR A 198 -32.03 0.82 6.72
CA TYR A 198 -31.52 1.36 7.99
C TYR A 198 -30.52 2.51 7.79
N LEU A 199 -29.68 2.44 6.74
CA LEU A 199 -28.79 3.55 6.41
C LEU A 199 -29.57 4.80 5.99
N ASP A 200 -30.71 4.64 5.31
CA ASP A 200 -31.60 5.75 4.97
C ASP A 200 -32.23 6.40 6.21
N VAL A 201 -32.59 5.60 7.23
CA VAL A 201 -32.99 6.12 8.55
C VAL A 201 -31.86 6.94 9.19
N LEU A 202 -30.63 6.43 9.18
CA LEU A 202 -29.47 7.18 9.70
C LEU A 202 -29.19 8.46 8.90
N LEU A 203 -29.43 8.45 7.58
CA LEU A 203 -29.30 9.65 6.76
C LEU A 203 -30.33 10.71 7.12
N TYR A 204 -31.57 10.31 7.44
CA TYR A 204 -32.57 11.25 7.97
C TYR A 204 -32.12 11.81 9.33
N PHE A 205 -31.72 10.95 10.27
CA PHE A 205 -31.26 11.35 11.60
C PHE A 205 -30.07 12.31 11.59
N THR A 206 -29.15 12.13 10.63
CA THR A 206 -27.95 12.98 10.52
C THR A 206 -28.23 14.32 9.83
N LYS A 207 -29.39 14.49 9.18
CA LYS A 207 -29.86 15.78 8.63
C LYS A 207 -30.68 16.57 9.63
N GLN A 208 -31.43 15.92 10.51
CA GLN A 208 -32.22 16.60 11.54
C GLN A 208 -31.29 17.09 12.66
N LYS A 209 -31.36 18.39 12.97
CA LYS A 209 -30.40 19.10 13.85
C LYS A 209 -30.29 18.53 15.27
N ASP A 210 -31.42 18.27 15.91
CA ASP A 210 -31.51 17.85 17.31
C ASP A 210 -31.13 16.38 17.45
N VAL A 211 -31.64 15.52 16.57
CA VAL A 211 -31.31 14.10 16.50
C VAL A 211 -29.82 13.92 16.22
N ALA A 212 -29.25 14.65 15.27
CA ALA A 212 -27.82 14.58 14.97
C ALA A 212 -26.94 15.00 16.16
N LYS A 213 -27.38 15.98 16.96
CA LYS A 213 -26.69 16.41 18.18
C LYS A 213 -26.67 15.30 19.23
N VAL A 214 -27.80 14.61 19.43
CA VAL A 214 -27.88 13.44 20.33
C VAL A 214 -27.06 12.28 19.77
N PHE A 215 -27.18 11.99 18.47
CA PHE A 215 -26.43 10.94 17.79
C PHE A 215 -24.92 11.10 17.96
N ALA A 216 -24.39 12.32 17.78
CA ALA A 216 -22.97 12.61 17.99
C ALA A 216 -22.50 12.39 19.44
N GLY A 217 -23.40 12.53 20.42
CA GLY A 217 -23.15 12.17 21.81
C GLY A 217 -23.27 10.66 22.07
N TYR A 218 -24.25 10.00 21.46
CA TYR A 218 -24.52 8.58 21.62
C TYR A 218 -23.39 7.69 21.07
N ILE A 219 -22.78 8.08 19.94
CA ILE A 219 -21.70 7.29 19.33
C ILE A 219 -20.35 7.43 20.04
N GLN A 220 -20.27 8.13 21.18
CA GLN A 220 -19.04 8.18 21.95
C GLN A 220 -18.78 6.81 22.60
N PRO A 221 -17.56 6.25 22.48
CA PRO A 221 -17.26 4.94 23.06
C PRO A 221 -17.24 5.02 24.58
N LYS A 222 -17.57 3.89 25.24
CA LYS A 222 -17.50 3.77 26.71
C LYS A 222 -16.08 3.94 27.25
N ASP A 223 -15.09 3.45 26.51
CA ASP A 223 -13.66 3.65 26.77
C ASP A 223 -13.00 4.24 25.52
N PRO A 224 -12.73 5.57 25.51
CA PRO A 224 -12.11 6.24 24.37
C PRO A 224 -10.66 5.84 24.07
N SER A 225 -9.98 5.14 24.98
CA SER A 225 -8.60 4.68 24.80
C SER A 225 -8.52 3.33 24.08
N ASN A 226 -9.62 2.57 24.05
CA ASN A 226 -9.70 1.27 23.41
C ASN A 226 -10.36 1.38 22.02
N GLY A 227 -9.57 1.13 20.98
CA GLY A 227 -10.02 1.17 19.58
C GLY A 227 -11.19 0.22 19.29
N GLN A 228 -11.26 -0.94 19.95
CA GLN A 228 -12.36 -1.89 19.80
C GLN A 228 -13.70 -1.31 20.28
N MET A 229 -13.70 -0.39 21.23
CA MET A 229 -14.94 0.20 21.75
C MET A 229 -15.59 1.16 20.76
N TYR A 230 -14.82 1.79 19.87
CA TYR A 230 -15.37 2.57 18.75
C TYR A 230 -16.18 1.69 17.80
N GLN A 231 -15.69 0.47 17.52
CA GLN A 231 -16.40 -0.50 16.68
C GLN A 231 -17.76 -0.92 17.27
N LYS A 232 -17.93 -0.88 18.59
CA LYS A 232 -19.18 -1.27 19.28
C LYS A 232 -20.24 -0.17 19.31
N THR A 233 -19.91 1.05 18.89
CA THR A 233 -20.86 2.16 18.76
C THR A 233 -21.77 1.93 17.54
N LEU A 234 -22.90 2.63 17.43
CA LEU A 234 -23.79 2.49 16.26
C LEU A 234 -23.09 2.84 14.93
N LEU A 235 -22.35 3.94 14.87
CA LEU A 235 -21.56 4.27 13.68
C LEU A 235 -20.46 3.22 13.44
N GLY A 236 -19.82 2.72 14.49
CA GLY A 236 -18.78 1.70 14.37
C GLY A 236 -19.29 0.33 13.94
N ALA A 237 -20.50 -0.06 14.38
CA ALA A 237 -21.15 -1.30 13.97
C ALA A 237 -21.49 -1.25 12.47
N VAL A 238 -21.97 -0.10 11.98
CA VAL A 238 -22.13 0.14 10.54
C VAL A 238 -20.78 0.01 9.82
N LEU A 239 -19.76 0.75 10.26
CA LEU A 239 -18.43 0.70 9.64
C LEU A 239 -17.81 -0.72 9.62
N ASN A 240 -18.20 -1.61 10.53
CA ASN A 240 -17.70 -2.99 10.59
C ASN A 240 -18.33 -3.94 9.55
N ILE A 241 -19.37 -3.52 8.81
CA ILE A 241 -20.05 -4.38 7.82
C ILE A 241 -19.22 -4.49 6.54
N SER A 242 -18.84 -5.70 6.14
CA SER A 242 -18.01 -5.94 4.95
C SER A 242 -18.17 -7.39 4.44
N CYS A 243 -17.56 -7.68 3.30
CA CYS A 243 -17.32 -9.04 2.83
C CYS A 243 -16.07 -9.69 3.45
N LEU A 244 -15.34 -8.99 4.33
CA LEU A 244 -14.27 -9.57 5.15
C LEU A 244 -14.82 -10.49 6.25
N LEU A 245 -13.98 -11.39 6.77
CA LEU A 245 -14.34 -12.23 7.90
C LEU A 245 -14.61 -11.39 9.16
N LYS A 246 -15.76 -11.61 9.81
CA LYS A 246 -16.10 -11.00 11.11
C LYS A 246 -15.17 -11.48 12.23
N THR A 247 -14.86 -12.78 12.23
CA THR A 247 -13.96 -13.40 13.21
C THR A 247 -12.76 -14.03 12.48
N PRO A 248 -11.53 -13.60 12.78
CA PRO A 248 -10.31 -14.14 12.20
C PRO A 248 -10.23 -15.66 12.33
N GLY A 249 -9.98 -16.35 11.22
CA GLY A 249 -9.82 -17.81 11.19
C GLY A 249 -11.12 -18.63 11.23
N VAL A 250 -12.28 -18.01 11.50
CA VAL A 250 -13.58 -18.71 11.52
C VAL A 250 -14.32 -18.47 10.20
N VAL A 251 -14.28 -19.46 9.32
CA VAL A 251 -14.88 -19.39 7.97
C VAL A 251 -16.26 -20.05 7.90
N GLU A 252 -16.66 -20.82 8.92
CA GLU A 252 -17.83 -21.71 8.91
C GLU A 252 -19.18 -20.98 8.71
N ASN A 253 -19.24 -19.67 8.96
CA ASN A 253 -20.42 -18.81 8.75
C ASN A 253 -20.21 -17.73 7.69
N HIS A 254 -19.11 -17.79 6.92
CA HIS A 254 -18.82 -16.79 5.89
C HIS A 254 -19.63 -17.07 4.63
N SER A 255 -20.48 -16.13 4.23
CA SER A 255 -21.42 -16.31 3.11
C SER A 255 -20.80 -16.03 1.73
N TYR A 256 -19.55 -15.52 1.68
CA TYR A 256 -18.87 -15.15 0.44
C TYR A 256 -17.80 -16.17 0.03
N PHE A 257 -17.61 -16.34 -1.28
CA PHE A 257 -16.61 -17.21 -1.90
C PHE A 257 -16.58 -18.65 -1.35
N LEU A 258 -17.74 -19.31 -1.26
CA LEU A 258 -17.84 -20.68 -0.75
C LEU A 258 -17.13 -21.69 -1.67
N ASN A 259 -16.25 -22.53 -1.10
CA ASN A 259 -15.48 -23.56 -1.81
C ASN A 259 -14.72 -23.04 -3.05
N PRO A 260 -13.84 -22.03 -2.89
CA PRO A 260 -13.26 -21.32 -4.01
C PRO A 260 -12.42 -22.19 -4.94
N SER A 261 -11.88 -23.34 -4.50
CA SER A 261 -11.15 -24.24 -5.38
C SER A 261 -12.03 -24.92 -6.46
N ARG A 262 -13.35 -24.95 -6.24
CA ARG A 262 -14.33 -25.54 -7.17
C ARG A 262 -14.96 -24.50 -8.10
N SER A 263 -14.86 -23.23 -7.75
CA SER A 263 -15.44 -22.13 -8.53
C SER A 263 -14.56 -21.80 -9.73
N SER A 264 -15.19 -21.55 -10.88
CA SER A 264 -14.50 -21.07 -12.07
C SER A 264 -14.03 -19.63 -11.88
N PRO A 265 -12.98 -19.18 -12.60
CA PRO A 265 -12.54 -17.79 -12.58
C PRO A 265 -13.62 -16.78 -12.98
N GLN A 266 -14.59 -17.19 -13.81
CA GLN A 266 -15.70 -16.33 -14.21
C GLN A 266 -16.72 -16.15 -13.07
N GLU A 267 -17.07 -17.22 -12.36
CA GLU A 267 -17.97 -17.13 -11.19
C GLU A 267 -17.38 -16.28 -10.07
N ILE A 268 -16.08 -16.43 -9.80
CA ILE A 268 -15.37 -15.58 -8.82
C ILE A 268 -15.46 -14.11 -9.22
N LYS A 269 -15.25 -13.77 -10.51
CA LYS A 269 -15.35 -12.40 -11.01
C LYS A 269 -16.76 -11.82 -10.92
N VAL A 270 -17.79 -12.62 -11.20
CA VAL A 270 -19.20 -12.20 -11.06
C VAL A 270 -19.52 -11.92 -9.59
N GLN A 271 -19.07 -12.79 -8.68
CA GLN A 271 -19.24 -12.58 -7.25
C GLN A 271 -18.49 -11.32 -6.76
N GLU A 272 -17.25 -11.11 -7.21
CA GLU A 272 -16.44 -9.91 -6.96
C GLU A 272 -17.19 -8.64 -7.42
N SER A 273 -17.71 -8.63 -8.66
CA SER A 273 -18.48 -7.49 -9.19
C SER A 273 -19.78 -7.20 -8.43
N ASN A 274 -20.53 -8.23 -8.03
CA ASN A 274 -21.73 -8.06 -7.21
C ASN A 274 -21.40 -7.42 -5.86
N ILE A 275 -20.34 -7.90 -5.20
CA ILE A 275 -19.89 -7.34 -3.92
C ILE A 275 -19.48 -5.88 -4.12
N HIS A 276 -18.70 -5.56 -5.17
CA HIS A 276 -18.29 -4.19 -5.48
C HIS A 276 -19.47 -3.23 -5.65
N GLN A 277 -20.55 -3.66 -6.31
CA GLN A 277 -21.76 -2.83 -6.47
C GLN A 277 -22.37 -2.43 -5.11
N PHE A 278 -22.52 -3.40 -4.20
CA PHE A 278 -23.03 -3.13 -2.86
C PHE A 278 -22.04 -2.30 -2.03
N THR A 279 -20.74 -2.60 -2.10
CA THR A 279 -19.69 -1.82 -1.43
C THR A 279 -19.71 -0.35 -1.86
N ALA A 280 -19.83 -0.06 -3.16
CA ALA A 280 -19.88 1.30 -3.67
C ALA A 280 -21.09 2.09 -3.16
N GLN A 281 -22.28 1.46 -3.14
CA GLN A 281 -23.50 2.05 -2.58
C GLN A 281 -23.37 2.27 -1.07
N PHE A 282 -22.81 1.30 -0.36
CA PHE A 282 -22.59 1.36 1.08
C PHE A 282 -21.64 2.51 1.47
N HIS A 283 -20.51 2.63 0.78
CA HIS A 283 -19.57 3.74 0.98
C HIS A 283 -20.18 5.10 0.67
N GLU A 284 -21.07 5.20 -0.31
CA GLU A 284 -21.82 6.44 -0.57
C GLU A 284 -22.71 6.85 0.61
N LYS A 285 -23.44 5.90 1.21
CA LYS A 285 -24.29 6.18 2.37
C LYS A 285 -23.47 6.62 3.59
N ILE A 286 -22.34 5.95 3.88
CA ILE A 286 -21.46 6.35 4.99
C ILE A 286 -20.87 7.74 4.76
N TYR A 287 -20.38 8.01 3.55
CA TYR A 287 -19.89 9.34 3.17
C TYR A 287 -20.95 10.42 3.42
N GLN A 288 -22.20 10.18 3.02
CA GLN A 288 -23.30 11.12 3.23
C GLN A 288 -23.60 11.33 4.72
N VAL A 289 -23.59 10.28 5.54
CA VAL A 289 -23.73 10.38 7.00
C VAL A 289 -22.66 11.30 7.59
N LEU A 290 -21.38 11.07 7.29
CA LEU A 290 -20.28 11.90 7.80
C LEU A 290 -20.37 13.33 7.28
N LYS A 291 -20.70 13.51 5.99
CA LYS A 291 -20.86 14.83 5.37
C LYS A 291 -21.96 15.65 6.04
N ASN A 292 -23.13 15.05 6.27
CA ASN A 292 -24.26 15.71 6.93
C ASN A 292 -23.82 16.22 8.30
N LEU A 293 -23.21 15.36 9.12
CA LEU A 293 -22.78 15.72 10.47
C LEU A 293 -21.70 16.82 10.49
N LEU A 294 -20.77 16.81 9.54
CA LEU A 294 -19.73 17.84 9.40
C LEU A 294 -20.28 19.21 8.95
N GLN A 295 -21.40 19.23 8.22
CA GLN A 295 -21.98 20.45 7.64
C GLN A 295 -23.11 21.06 8.49
N LEU A 296 -23.69 20.28 9.40
CA LEU A 296 -24.93 20.66 10.11
C LEU A 296 -24.75 21.81 11.11
N SER A 297 -23.72 21.73 11.97
CA SER A 297 -23.43 22.79 12.95
C SER A 297 -21.95 22.74 13.39
N PRO A 298 -21.38 23.86 13.89
CA PRO A 298 -20.01 23.87 14.42
C PRO A 298 -19.80 22.89 15.57
N GLU A 299 -20.81 22.71 16.43
CA GLU A 299 -20.76 21.77 17.56
C GLU A 299 -20.73 20.32 17.07
N THR A 300 -21.63 19.94 16.15
CA THR A 300 -21.66 18.59 15.57
C THR A 300 -20.36 18.29 14.82
N LYS A 301 -19.87 19.25 14.05
CA LYS A 301 -18.58 19.15 13.35
C LYS A 301 -17.43 18.86 14.32
N HIS A 302 -17.31 19.65 15.39
CA HIS A 302 -16.27 19.46 16.40
C HIS A 302 -16.37 18.08 17.06
N ARG A 303 -17.56 17.63 17.45
CA ARG A 303 -17.77 16.30 18.06
C ARG A 303 -17.37 15.15 17.14
N ILE A 304 -17.73 15.23 15.85
CA ILE A 304 -17.38 14.17 14.90
C ILE A 304 -15.89 14.18 14.56
N LEU A 305 -15.26 15.34 14.40
CA LEU A 305 -13.81 15.41 14.19
C LEU A 305 -13.05 14.91 15.43
N SER A 306 -13.51 15.27 16.65
CA SER A 306 -12.98 14.72 17.91
C SER A 306 -13.14 13.20 17.97
N TRP A 307 -14.29 12.66 17.56
CA TRP A 307 -14.52 11.22 17.50
C TRP A 307 -13.54 10.54 16.52
N LEU A 308 -13.36 11.11 15.32
CA LEU A 308 -12.42 10.59 14.33
C LEU A 308 -10.98 10.61 14.85
N GLY A 309 -10.51 11.75 15.36
CA GLY A 309 -9.15 11.88 15.85
C GLY A 309 -8.85 10.99 17.07
N ASN A 310 -9.79 10.87 18.01
CA ASN A 310 -9.63 9.96 19.14
C ASN A 310 -9.70 8.48 18.70
N CYS A 311 -10.57 8.14 17.75
CA CYS A 311 -10.67 6.79 17.17
C CYS A 311 -9.35 6.37 16.53
N LEU A 312 -8.76 7.24 15.72
CA LEU A 312 -7.48 6.98 15.06
C LEU A 312 -6.34 6.86 16.07
N HIS A 313 -6.29 7.73 17.08
CA HIS A 313 -5.30 7.66 18.14
C HIS A 313 -5.38 6.35 18.95
N ALA A 314 -6.58 5.92 19.34
CA ALA A 314 -6.82 4.66 20.05
C ALA A 314 -6.41 3.42 19.22
N ASN A 315 -6.29 3.58 17.91
CA ASN A 315 -5.93 2.54 16.96
C ASN A 315 -4.51 2.67 16.39
N ALA A 316 -3.69 3.62 16.88
CA ALA A 316 -2.33 3.88 16.40
C ALA A 316 -1.39 2.68 16.53
N GLY A 317 -1.71 1.69 17.38
CA GLY A 317 -0.93 0.47 17.51
C GLY A 317 -1.11 -0.56 16.39
N ARG A 318 -2.06 -0.37 15.46
CA ARG A 318 -2.40 -1.36 14.42
C ARG A 318 -1.26 -1.66 13.44
N THR A 319 -0.36 -0.72 13.20
CA THR A 319 0.78 -0.86 12.27
C THR A 319 2.08 -1.26 12.97
N LYS A 320 2.07 -1.40 14.30
CA LYS A 320 3.26 -1.81 15.06
C LYS A 320 3.57 -3.30 14.86
N ILE A 321 4.85 -3.66 14.89
CA ILE A 321 5.33 -5.04 14.65
C ILE A 321 4.65 -6.07 15.56
N TRP A 322 4.47 -5.75 16.85
CA TRP A 322 3.86 -6.66 17.83
C TRP A 322 2.39 -6.98 17.53
N ALA A 323 1.67 -6.12 16.78
CA ALA A 323 0.29 -6.33 16.40
C ALA A 323 0.10 -7.60 15.54
N ASN A 324 1.15 -8.01 14.83
CA ASN A 324 1.16 -9.26 14.06
C ASN A 324 1.56 -10.48 14.90
N GLN A 325 2.22 -10.27 16.05
CA GLN A 325 2.73 -11.33 16.92
C GLN A 325 1.71 -11.75 17.99
N MET A 326 0.76 -10.88 18.32
CA MET A 326 -0.26 -11.13 19.34
C MET A 326 -1.69 -10.89 18.81
N PRO A 327 -2.23 -11.81 17.97
CA PRO A 327 -3.54 -11.63 17.36
C PRO A 327 -4.67 -11.47 18.38
N GLU A 328 -4.67 -12.21 19.49
CA GLU A 328 -5.73 -12.14 20.50
C GLU A 328 -5.84 -10.76 21.15
N ILE A 329 -4.71 -10.17 21.55
CA ILE A 329 -4.65 -8.82 22.13
C ILE A 329 -5.03 -7.78 21.09
N PHE A 330 -4.60 -7.98 19.84
CA PHE A 330 -4.97 -7.10 18.74
C PHE A 330 -6.50 -6.99 18.57
N PHE A 331 -7.22 -8.10 18.54
CA PHE A 331 -8.68 -8.10 18.36
C PHE A 331 -9.45 -7.54 19.57
N GLN A 332 -8.84 -7.53 20.77
CA GLN A 332 -9.44 -6.94 21.97
C GLN A 332 -9.22 -5.43 22.08
N MET A 333 -8.14 -4.91 21.49
CA MET A 333 -7.74 -3.51 21.62
C MET A 333 -8.11 -2.64 20.43
N TYR A 334 -8.22 -3.21 19.23
CA TYR A 334 -8.36 -2.44 18.00
C TYR A 334 -9.66 -2.74 17.25
N ALA A 335 -10.14 -1.75 16.51
CA ALA A 335 -11.22 -1.95 15.54
C ALA A 335 -10.74 -2.83 14.38
N SER A 336 -11.65 -3.44 13.64
CA SER A 336 -11.37 -4.41 12.57
C SER A 336 -10.82 -3.76 11.29
N ASP A 337 -10.30 -4.58 10.37
CA ASP A 337 -9.88 -4.11 9.05
C ASP A 337 -11.08 -3.64 8.20
N ALA A 338 -12.27 -4.26 8.37
CA ALA A 338 -13.51 -3.83 7.73
C ALA A 338 -13.88 -2.39 8.12
N PHE A 339 -13.80 -2.09 9.42
CA PHE A 339 -14.02 -0.75 9.96
C PHE A 339 -13.12 0.29 9.27
N PHE A 340 -11.83 0.02 9.18
CA PHE A 340 -10.86 0.97 8.63
C PHE A 340 -10.96 1.13 7.11
N LEU A 341 -11.26 0.07 6.36
CA LEU A 341 -11.50 0.18 4.91
C LEU A 341 -12.74 1.06 4.63
N ASN A 342 -13.84 0.82 5.34
CA ASN A 342 -15.08 1.57 5.14
C ASN A 342 -14.95 3.02 5.59
N LEU A 343 -14.27 3.28 6.71
CA LEU A 343 -13.97 4.64 7.15
C LEU A 343 -13.04 5.35 6.15
N GLY A 344 -11.99 4.66 5.71
CA GLY A 344 -11.05 5.17 4.71
C GLY A 344 -11.74 5.55 3.40
N ALA A 345 -12.67 4.72 2.91
CA ALA A 345 -13.44 5.00 1.70
C ALA A 345 -14.34 6.25 1.84
N ALA A 346 -14.97 6.44 3.00
CA ALA A 346 -15.80 7.62 3.25
C ALA A 346 -14.96 8.91 3.37
N LEU A 347 -13.82 8.85 4.07
CA LEU A 347 -12.88 9.96 4.19
C LEU A 347 -12.20 10.31 2.85
N LEU A 348 -11.90 9.30 2.03
CA LEU A 348 -11.43 9.47 0.65
C LEU A 348 -12.43 10.28 -0.18
N LYS A 349 -13.74 10.00 -0.05
CA LYS A 349 -14.79 10.78 -0.71
C LYS A 349 -14.86 12.23 -0.23
N LEU A 350 -14.65 12.48 1.07
CA LEU A 350 -14.55 13.84 1.62
C LEU A 350 -13.35 14.63 1.07
N CYS A 351 -12.28 13.93 0.66
CA CYS A 351 -11.09 14.57 0.07
C CYS A 351 -11.22 14.88 -1.43
N GLN A 352 -12.11 14.20 -2.16
CA GLN A 352 -12.24 14.37 -3.62
C GLN A 352 -12.38 15.83 -4.12
N PRO A 353 -13.08 16.75 -3.42
CA PRO A 353 -13.18 18.15 -3.87
C PRO A 353 -11.84 18.89 -4.04
N PHE A 354 -10.76 18.40 -3.42
CA PHE A 354 -9.42 18.97 -3.54
C PHE A 354 -8.35 18.00 -4.08
N CYS A 355 -8.70 16.73 -4.36
CA CYS A 355 -7.79 15.74 -4.95
C CYS A 355 -7.68 15.90 -6.48
N LYS A 356 -7.17 17.05 -6.92
CA LYS A 356 -6.82 17.29 -8.33
C LYS A 356 -5.38 17.79 -8.39
N PRO A 357 -4.56 17.39 -9.39
CA PRO A 357 -3.14 17.72 -9.41
C PRO A 357 -2.83 19.22 -9.30
N LYS A 358 -3.65 20.10 -9.88
CA LYS A 358 -3.46 21.57 -9.82
C LYS A 358 -4.49 22.28 -8.94
N SER A 359 -4.98 21.60 -7.89
CA SER A 359 -5.97 22.18 -6.97
C SER A 359 -5.31 23.21 -6.04
N PRO A 360 -5.70 24.51 -6.08
CA PRO A 360 -5.16 25.51 -5.15
C PRO A 360 -5.58 25.21 -3.70
N ARG A 361 -6.72 24.53 -3.50
CA ARG A 361 -7.18 24.11 -2.17
C ARG A 361 -6.24 23.08 -1.54
N LEU A 362 -5.61 22.21 -2.33
CA LEU A 362 -4.67 21.22 -1.83
C LEU A 362 -3.43 21.90 -1.22
N LEU A 363 -2.95 22.97 -1.86
CA LEU A 363 -1.79 23.75 -1.41
C LEU A 363 -2.07 24.61 -0.17
N THR A 364 -3.31 24.64 0.32
CA THR A 364 -3.63 25.22 1.64
C THR A 364 -3.33 24.28 2.81
N PHE A 365 -2.83 23.07 2.53
CA PHE A 365 -2.38 22.12 3.55
C PHE A 365 -1.24 22.71 4.37
N ASN A 366 -1.39 22.72 5.70
CA ASN A 366 -0.33 23.17 6.59
C ASN A 366 0.25 21.97 7.39
N PRO A 367 1.49 21.52 7.10
CA PRO A 367 2.08 20.37 7.74
C PRO A 367 2.46 20.60 9.20
N THR A 368 2.56 21.84 9.69
CA THR A 368 2.84 22.10 11.12
C THR A 368 1.73 21.57 12.04
N TYR A 369 0.56 21.25 11.49
CA TYR A 369 -0.49 20.48 12.16
C TYR A 369 0.02 19.17 12.76
N CYS A 370 0.91 18.46 12.06
CA CYS A 370 1.45 17.16 12.49
C CYS A 370 2.51 17.30 13.59
N ALA A 371 3.05 18.50 13.81
CA ALA A 371 4.07 18.77 14.83
C ALA A 371 3.49 19.32 16.15
N LEU A 372 2.17 19.54 16.21
CA LEU A 372 1.51 20.03 17.42
C LEU A 372 1.58 18.97 18.52
N LYS A 373 2.03 19.42 19.70
CA LYS A 373 1.95 18.64 20.94
C LYS A 373 0.51 18.53 21.41
N GLU A 374 0.28 17.69 22.42
CA GLU A 374 -1.03 17.51 23.02
C GLU A 374 -1.64 18.84 23.51
N LEU A 375 -2.83 19.14 23.00
CA LEU A 375 -3.60 20.36 23.29
C LEU A 375 -4.77 20.02 24.21
N ASN A 376 -5.18 20.98 25.06
CA ASN A 376 -6.40 20.83 25.85
C ASN A 376 -7.67 20.97 24.96
N GLU A 377 -8.84 20.59 25.46
CA GLU A 377 -10.09 20.59 24.67
C GLU A 377 -10.49 21.99 24.14
N GLU A 378 -10.23 23.05 24.89
CA GLU A 378 -10.55 24.43 24.47
C GLU A 378 -9.62 24.90 23.33
N GLU A 379 -8.33 24.57 23.41
CA GLU A 379 -7.35 24.81 22.35
C GLU A 379 -7.65 24.00 21.10
N ARG A 380 -8.01 22.72 21.25
CA ARG A 380 -8.39 21.85 20.11
C ARG A 380 -9.59 22.43 19.37
N ARG A 381 -10.58 22.92 20.10
CA ARG A 381 -11.78 23.54 19.54
C ARG A 381 -11.48 24.86 18.84
N SER A 382 -10.69 25.73 19.47
CA SER A 382 -10.38 27.05 18.92
C SER A 382 -9.42 26.99 17.73
N LYS A 383 -8.43 26.09 17.75
CA LYS A 383 -7.43 25.92 16.68
C LYS A 383 -7.88 24.97 15.56
N ASN A 384 -9.00 24.27 15.70
CA ASN A 384 -9.44 23.17 14.82
C ASN A 384 -8.39 22.06 14.70
N VAL A 385 -8.07 21.41 15.83
CA VAL A 385 -7.07 20.34 15.89
C VAL A 385 -7.65 19.13 16.62
N HIS A 386 -8.04 18.13 15.84
CA HIS A 386 -8.71 16.95 16.41
C HIS A 386 -7.85 15.69 16.38
N MET A 387 -6.81 15.62 15.56
CA MET A 387 -5.89 14.46 15.58
C MET A 387 -4.89 14.54 16.74
N LYS A 388 -4.47 13.40 17.29
CA LYS A 388 -3.54 13.31 18.43
C LYS A 388 -2.36 12.38 18.14
N GLY A 389 -1.19 12.68 18.70
CA GLY A 389 -0.05 11.77 18.72
C GLY A 389 0.80 11.76 17.44
N LEU A 390 0.55 12.68 16.51
CA LEU A 390 1.31 12.78 15.26
C LEU A 390 2.73 13.29 15.47
N GLU A 391 2.97 14.03 16.56
CA GLU A 391 4.29 14.54 16.93
C GLU A 391 5.30 13.42 17.27
N LYS A 392 4.80 12.19 17.45
CA LYS A 392 5.60 10.99 17.69
C LYS A 392 5.98 10.25 16.41
N GLU A 393 5.35 10.59 15.28
CA GLU A 393 5.62 9.97 14.00
C GLU A 393 6.92 10.53 13.40
N THR A 394 7.73 9.65 12.82
CA THR A 394 8.94 10.08 12.10
C THR A 394 8.53 10.87 10.86
N CYS A 395 9.17 12.03 10.64
CA CYS A 395 8.93 12.86 9.46
C CYS A 395 9.99 12.62 8.37
N LEU A 396 9.68 13.07 7.14
CA LEU A 396 10.55 12.87 5.96
C LEU A 396 11.98 13.38 6.18
N ILE A 397 12.13 14.49 6.91
CA ILE A 397 13.41 15.04 7.34
C ILE A 397 13.34 15.38 8.84
N PRO A 398 14.46 15.35 9.58
CA PRO A 398 14.47 15.76 10.98
C PRO A 398 14.25 17.27 11.11
N ALA A 399 13.48 17.68 12.13
CA ALA A 399 13.37 19.09 12.49
C ALA A 399 14.70 19.62 13.04
N LEU A 400 15.05 20.86 12.68
CA LEU A 400 16.24 21.53 13.20
C LEU A 400 16.02 21.86 14.68
N SER A 401 16.94 21.44 15.54
CA SER A 401 16.83 21.49 17.01
C SER A 401 16.82 22.91 17.60
N GLU A 402 17.09 23.95 16.81
CA GLU A 402 17.29 25.33 17.29
C GLU A 402 16.14 26.30 16.96
N GLN A 403 15.10 25.88 16.22
CA GLN A 403 13.97 26.75 15.85
C GLN A 403 12.62 26.04 16.08
N GLU A 404 11.77 26.60 16.94
CA GLU A 404 10.37 26.15 17.04
C GLU A 404 9.58 26.61 15.80
N PRO A 405 8.75 25.74 15.21
CA PRO A 405 7.91 26.12 14.08
C PRO A 405 6.91 27.22 14.45
N GLU A 406 6.64 28.12 13.50
CA GLU A 406 5.52 29.04 13.61
C GLU A 406 4.21 28.29 13.36
N PHE A 407 3.46 28.03 14.43
CA PHE A 407 2.17 27.35 14.36
C PHE A 407 1.06 28.31 13.93
N ALA A 408 0.14 27.84 13.08
CA ALA A 408 -1.03 28.62 12.69
C ALA A 408 -1.98 28.84 13.88
N ASN A 409 -2.65 30.01 13.90
CA ASN A 409 -3.70 30.32 14.89
C ASN A 409 -4.90 29.36 14.81
N SER A 410 -5.23 28.90 13.59
CA SER A 410 -6.23 27.85 13.37
C SER A 410 -5.93 27.12 12.06
N TYR A 411 -6.33 25.86 11.97
CA TYR A 411 -6.18 25.04 10.78
C TYR A 411 -7.50 24.93 10.01
N ASN A 412 -7.38 24.76 8.70
CA ASN A 412 -8.53 24.58 7.83
C ASN A 412 -8.98 23.11 7.79
N LEU A 413 -10.24 22.89 7.40
CA LEU A 413 -10.81 21.55 7.30
C LEU A 413 -10.11 20.67 6.23
N VAL A 414 -9.47 21.28 5.22
CA VAL A 414 -8.70 20.54 4.21
C VAL A 414 -7.51 19.83 4.86
N THR A 415 -6.79 20.53 5.74
CA THR A 415 -5.65 19.99 6.49
C THR A 415 -6.11 18.83 7.37
N GLU A 416 -7.17 19.03 8.16
CA GLU A 416 -7.69 17.98 9.03
C GLU A 416 -8.17 16.76 8.25
N ASN A 417 -8.99 16.97 7.20
CA ASN A 417 -9.49 15.87 6.39
C ASN A 417 -8.36 15.09 5.73
N LEU A 418 -7.33 15.78 5.22
CA LEU A 418 -6.19 15.12 4.57
C LEU A 418 -5.42 14.25 5.56
N VAL A 419 -5.09 14.79 6.74
CA VAL A 419 -4.36 14.07 7.80
C VAL A 419 -5.16 12.88 8.31
N LEU A 420 -6.45 13.08 8.62
CA LEU A 420 -7.34 12.00 9.06
C LEU A 420 -7.43 10.90 8.00
N THR A 421 -7.55 11.26 6.73
CA THR A 421 -7.66 10.29 5.62
C THR A 421 -6.35 9.51 5.45
N GLN A 422 -5.21 10.20 5.39
CA GLN A 422 -3.91 9.54 5.22
C GLN A 422 -3.59 8.61 6.39
N TYR A 423 -3.85 9.04 7.62
CA TYR A 423 -3.62 8.17 8.78
C TYR A 423 -4.61 6.99 8.83
N THR A 424 -5.86 7.19 8.40
CA THR A 424 -6.82 6.07 8.26
C THR A 424 -6.35 5.04 7.23
N LEU A 425 -5.80 5.49 6.09
CA LEU A 425 -5.23 4.59 5.07
C LEU A 425 -4.01 3.83 5.59
N HIS A 426 -3.16 4.50 6.39
CA HIS A 426 -2.01 3.86 7.02
C HIS A 426 -2.44 2.76 8.01
N LEU A 427 -3.42 3.04 8.88
CA LEU A 427 -3.94 2.06 9.85
C LEU A 427 -4.82 0.97 9.21
N GLY A 428 -5.34 1.19 8.00
CA GLY A 428 -6.28 0.32 7.29
C GLY A 428 -5.68 -0.36 6.08
N PHE A 429 -5.67 0.36 4.95
CA PHE A 429 -5.28 -0.16 3.64
C PHE A 429 -3.84 -0.67 3.61
N HIS A 430 -2.89 0.11 4.11
CA HIS A 430 -1.47 -0.25 4.16
C HIS A 430 -1.24 -1.55 4.94
N ARG A 431 -1.76 -1.64 6.17
CA ARG A 431 -1.71 -2.87 6.99
C ARG A 431 -2.29 -4.08 6.24
N LEU A 432 -3.44 -3.90 5.59
CA LEU A 432 -4.12 -5.00 4.93
C LEU A 432 -3.38 -5.47 3.66
N HIS A 433 -2.73 -4.54 2.94
CA HIS A 433 -1.84 -4.87 1.83
C HIS A 433 -0.71 -5.80 2.29
N ASP A 434 -0.01 -5.46 3.37
CA ASP A 434 1.05 -6.30 3.95
C ASP A 434 0.56 -7.71 4.32
N GLN A 435 -0.62 -7.79 4.94
CA GLN A 435 -1.22 -9.08 5.26
C GLN A 435 -1.58 -9.88 4.01
N MET A 436 -2.12 -9.22 2.98
CA MET A 436 -2.48 -9.85 1.72
C MET A 436 -1.26 -10.42 0.98
N VAL A 437 -0.10 -9.74 1.04
CA VAL A 437 1.16 -10.28 0.52
C VAL A 437 1.55 -11.58 1.23
N LYS A 438 1.46 -11.61 2.57
CA LYS A 438 1.76 -12.80 3.39
C LYS A 438 0.78 -13.94 3.12
N ILE A 439 -0.51 -13.64 3.02
CA ILE A 439 -1.56 -14.62 2.68
C ILE A 439 -1.27 -15.25 1.32
N ASN A 440 -0.91 -14.45 0.32
CA ASN A 440 -0.60 -14.96 -1.02
C ASN A 440 0.64 -15.87 -1.03
N GLN A 441 1.69 -15.53 -0.27
CA GLN A 441 2.85 -16.40 -0.10
C GLN A 441 2.48 -17.73 0.57
N SER A 442 1.66 -17.69 1.63
CA SER A 442 1.17 -18.89 2.32
C SER A 442 0.28 -19.75 1.44
N LEU A 443 -0.58 -19.15 0.60
CA LEU A 443 -1.37 -19.86 -0.40
C LEU A 443 -0.50 -20.62 -1.38
N HIS A 444 0.56 -19.99 -1.89
CA HIS A 444 1.47 -20.65 -2.81
C HIS A 444 2.17 -21.86 -2.15
N ARG A 445 2.64 -21.69 -0.90
CA ARG A 445 3.25 -22.78 -0.12
C ARG A 445 2.27 -23.93 0.12
N LEU A 446 1.04 -23.63 0.56
CA LEU A 446 0.01 -24.64 0.79
C LEU A 446 -0.40 -25.35 -0.51
N GLN A 447 -0.47 -24.64 -1.63
CA GLN A 447 -0.80 -25.22 -2.93
C GLN A 447 0.24 -26.26 -3.37
N VAL A 448 1.53 -25.97 -3.17
CA VAL A 448 2.62 -26.91 -3.48
C VAL A 448 2.54 -28.13 -2.56
N ALA A 449 2.45 -27.91 -1.24
CA ALA A 449 2.36 -28.99 -0.26
C ALA A 449 1.12 -29.90 -0.48
N TRP A 450 -0.02 -29.32 -0.84
CA TRP A 450 -1.23 -30.08 -1.15
C TRP A 450 -1.05 -30.96 -2.39
N ARG A 451 -0.44 -30.43 -3.46
CA ARG A 451 -0.17 -31.21 -4.69
C ARG A 451 0.79 -32.37 -4.43
N GLU A 452 1.83 -32.16 -3.64
CA GLU A 452 2.79 -33.22 -3.26
C GLU A 452 2.13 -34.30 -2.40
N ALA A 453 1.31 -33.90 -1.41
CA ALA A 453 0.54 -34.82 -0.59
C ALA A 453 -0.45 -35.65 -1.42
N GLN A 454 -1.07 -35.04 -2.43
CA GLN A 454 -1.97 -35.72 -3.35
C GLN A 454 -1.22 -36.73 -4.24
N GLN A 455 -0.06 -36.37 -4.78
CA GLN A 455 0.78 -37.26 -5.58
C GLN A 455 1.32 -38.45 -4.78
N SER A 456 1.64 -38.23 -3.51
CA SER A 456 2.11 -39.27 -2.58
C SER A 456 0.98 -40.07 -1.91
N SER A 457 -0.29 -39.80 -2.23
CA SER A 457 -1.47 -40.42 -1.59
C SER A 457 -1.46 -40.33 -0.05
N SER A 458 -0.97 -39.20 0.48
CA SER A 458 -0.87 -38.95 1.91
C SER A 458 -2.24 -38.69 2.54
N PRO A 459 -2.54 -39.24 3.74
CA PRO A 459 -3.76 -38.92 4.49
C PRO A 459 -3.90 -37.43 4.85
N ALA A 460 -2.80 -36.66 4.82
CA ALA A 460 -2.80 -35.23 5.10
C ALA A 460 -3.38 -34.37 3.97
N ALA A 461 -3.59 -34.94 2.77
CA ALA A 461 -4.03 -34.19 1.59
C ALA A 461 -5.39 -33.49 1.80
N ASP A 462 -6.34 -34.13 2.48
CA ASP A 462 -7.65 -33.54 2.76
C ASP A 462 -7.58 -32.38 3.76
N SER A 463 -6.74 -32.49 4.80
CA SER A 463 -6.51 -31.41 5.75
C SER A 463 -5.84 -30.20 5.09
N LEU A 464 -4.84 -30.44 4.23
CA LEU A 464 -4.19 -29.37 3.46
C LEU A 464 -5.14 -28.71 2.48
N ARG A 465 -6.03 -29.48 1.84
CA ARG A 465 -7.10 -28.94 0.99
C ARG A 465 -8.02 -28.03 1.79
N GLU A 466 -8.49 -28.45 2.95
CA GLU A 466 -9.37 -27.63 3.79
C GLU A 466 -8.69 -26.33 4.25
N GLN A 467 -7.42 -26.40 4.65
CA GLN A 467 -6.63 -25.20 4.98
C GLN A 467 -6.48 -24.26 3.78
N PHE A 468 -6.25 -24.82 2.58
CA PHE A 468 -6.16 -24.05 1.35
C PHE A 468 -7.49 -23.36 1.01
N GLU A 469 -8.63 -24.04 1.12
CA GLU A 469 -9.97 -23.47 0.88
C GLU A 469 -10.26 -22.30 1.84
N ARG A 470 -9.97 -22.51 3.14
CA ARG A 470 -10.13 -21.48 4.17
C ARG A 470 -9.28 -20.24 3.85
N LEU A 471 -8.00 -20.44 3.54
CA LEU A 471 -7.09 -19.33 3.24
C LEU A 471 -7.43 -18.64 1.91
N MET A 472 -7.92 -19.38 0.91
CA MET A 472 -8.34 -18.82 -0.37
C MET A 472 -9.61 -17.97 -0.21
N THR A 473 -10.54 -18.40 0.64
CA THR A 473 -11.74 -17.63 0.99
C THR A 473 -11.37 -16.29 1.63
N ILE A 474 -10.40 -16.30 2.56
CA ILE A 474 -9.84 -15.09 3.16
C ILE A 474 -9.22 -14.19 2.08
N TYR A 475 -8.34 -14.76 1.24
CA TYR A 475 -7.66 -14.02 0.19
C TYR A 475 -8.62 -13.36 -0.80
N LEU A 476 -9.64 -14.08 -1.29
CA LEU A 476 -10.62 -13.55 -2.23
C LEU A 476 -11.50 -12.47 -1.60
N SER A 477 -11.89 -12.65 -0.32
CA SER A 477 -12.63 -11.65 0.43
C SER A 477 -11.81 -10.37 0.62
N THR A 478 -10.56 -10.50 1.07
CA THR A 478 -9.62 -9.38 1.22
C THR A 478 -9.35 -8.68 -0.10
N LYS A 479 -9.07 -9.43 -1.17
CA LYS A 479 -8.89 -8.88 -2.51
C LYS A 479 -10.12 -8.07 -2.92
N THR A 480 -11.31 -8.66 -2.81
CA THR A 480 -12.57 -8.03 -3.25
C THR A 480 -12.82 -6.73 -2.50
N ALA A 481 -12.65 -6.72 -1.16
CA ALA A 481 -12.82 -5.53 -0.34
C ALA A 481 -11.84 -4.39 -0.71
N MET A 482 -10.59 -4.73 -1.06
CA MET A 482 -9.55 -3.75 -1.40
C MET A 482 -9.59 -3.29 -2.86
N THR A 483 -10.32 -3.98 -3.73
CA THR A 483 -10.31 -3.73 -5.19
C THR A 483 -11.60 -3.13 -5.74
N GLU A 484 -12.45 -2.56 -4.87
CA GLU A 484 -13.63 -1.83 -5.32
C GLU A 484 -13.20 -0.64 -6.22
N PRO A 485 -13.65 -0.58 -7.49
CA PRO A 485 -13.11 0.34 -8.48
C PRO A 485 -13.21 1.82 -8.10
N GLN A 486 -14.33 2.26 -7.53
CA GLN A 486 -14.54 3.68 -7.20
C GLN A 486 -13.65 4.12 -6.03
N MET A 487 -13.48 3.28 -5.02
CA MET A 487 -12.56 3.48 -3.90
C MET A 487 -11.12 3.55 -4.41
N LEU A 488 -10.71 2.63 -5.28
CA LEU A 488 -9.37 2.65 -5.88
C LEU A 488 -9.14 3.92 -6.72
N GLN A 489 -10.12 4.37 -7.50
CA GLN A 489 -10.01 5.62 -8.25
C GLN A 489 -9.89 6.83 -7.31
N ASN A 490 -10.68 6.87 -6.23
CA ASN A 490 -10.61 7.93 -5.23
C ASN A 490 -9.26 7.94 -4.50
N CYS A 491 -8.71 6.76 -4.21
CA CYS A 491 -7.39 6.59 -3.61
C CYS A 491 -6.30 7.05 -4.58
N LEU A 492 -6.38 6.68 -5.86
CA LEU A 492 -5.45 7.14 -6.89
C LEU A 492 -5.44 8.66 -6.99
N ASN A 493 -6.61 9.30 -7.06
CA ASN A 493 -6.71 10.76 -7.09
C ASN A 493 -6.02 11.39 -5.87
N LEU A 494 -6.22 10.81 -4.68
CA LEU A 494 -5.56 11.27 -3.46
C LEU A 494 -4.04 11.09 -3.53
N GLN A 495 -3.55 9.91 -3.90
CA GLN A 495 -2.10 9.64 -3.92
C GLN A 495 -1.37 10.44 -5.00
N VAL A 496 -1.99 10.68 -6.15
CA VAL A 496 -1.46 11.59 -7.18
C VAL A 496 -1.42 13.03 -6.66
N SER A 497 -2.49 13.48 -5.99
CA SER A 497 -2.46 14.78 -5.30
C SER A 497 -1.37 14.84 -4.24
N MET A 498 -1.11 13.75 -3.52
CA MET A 498 -0.02 13.71 -2.55
C MET A 498 1.36 13.81 -3.20
N ALA A 499 1.61 13.09 -4.29
CA ALA A 499 2.84 13.27 -5.07
C ALA A 499 3.06 14.74 -5.41
N VAL A 500 2.02 15.43 -5.91
CA VAL A 500 2.12 16.86 -6.24
C VAL A 500 2.39 17.69 -4.98
N LEU A 501 1.62 17.52 -3.91
CA LEU A 501 1.79 18.29 -2.69
C LEU A 501 3.21 18.12 -2.11
N LEU A 502 3.71 16.89 -2.02
CA LEU A 502 5.06 16.61 -1.52
C LEU A 502 6.14 17.23 -2.41
N VAL A 503 5.99 17.19 -3.73
CA VAL A 503 6.90 17.87 -4.66
C VAL A 503 6.84 19.39 -4.46
N GLN A 504 5.66 19.97 -4.28
CA GLN A 504 5.49 21.41 -4.04
C GLN A 504 6.16 21.85 -2.72
N LEU A 505 6.01 21.07 -1.65
CA LEU A 505 6.72 21.33 -0.38
C LEU A 505 8.25 21.17 -0.54
N ALA A 506 8.70 20.20 -1.35
CA ALA A 506 10.12 19.95 -1.61
C ALA A 506 10.80 21.03 -2.45
N VAL A 507 10.06 21.79 -3.25
CA VAL A 507 10.55 22.95 -4.00
C VAL A 507 10.32 24.28 -3.25
N GLY A 508 9.90 24.24 -1.98
CA GLY A 508 9.74 25.43 -1.14
C GLY A 508 8.48 26.25 -1.45
N ASN A 509 7.43 25.64 -1.98
CA ASN A 509 6.18 26.35 -2.21
C ASN A 509 5.43 26.58 -0.88
N HIS A 510 5.22 27.85 -0.54
CA HIS A 510 4.39 28.29 0.60
C HIS A 510 3.05 28.93 0.17
N GLY A 511 2.83 29.07 -1.14
CA GLY A 511 1.65 29.69 -1.72
C GLY A 511 0.56 28.68 -2.10
N THR A 512 -0.53 29.20 -2.66
CA THR A 512 -1.65 28.39 -3.17
C THR A 512 -1.61 28.17 -4.68
N GLU A 513 -0.59 28.71 -5.35
CA GLU A 513 -0.34 28.55 -6.78
C GLU A 513 0.76 27.49 -6.99
N PRO A 514 0.56 26.50 -7.88
CA PRO A 514 1.58 25.50 -8.16
C PRO A 514 2.82 26.12 -8.82
N LEU A 515 4.00 25.81 -8.28
CA LEU A 515 5.29 26.13 -8.90
C LEU A 515 5.66 25.05 -9.93
N GLU A 516 6.30 25.46 -11.03
CA GLU A 516 6.87 24.52 -11.99
C GLU A 516 8.12 23.83 -11.42
N LEU A 517 8.25 22.53 -11.65
CA LEU A 517 9.42 21.78 -11.24
C LEU A 517 10.59 22.10 -12.16
N THR A 518 11.65 22.67 -11.60
CA THR A 518 12.89 23.00 -12.31
C THR A 518 14.09 22.46 -11.54
N PHE A 519 15.17 22.16 -12.26
CA PHE A 519 16.44 21.67 -11.71
C PHE A 519 17.58 22.66 -12.00
N PRO A 520 18.57 22.83 -11.09
CA PRO A 520 18.73 22.14 -9.81
C PRO A 520 17.65 22.53 -8.79
N LEU A 521 17.33 21.60 -7.88
CA LEU A 521 16.35 21.84 -6.82
C LEU A 521 16.88 22.88 -5.82
N PRO A 522 16.01 23.68 -5.17
CA PRO A 522 16.43 24.64 -4.15
C PRO A 522 17.06 23.94 -2.93
N GLU A 523 17.78 24.68 -2.08
CA GLU A 523 18.31 24.14 -0.82
C GLU A 523 17.19 23.83 0.18
N VAL A 524 17.38 22.80 1.03
CA VAL A 524 16.38 22.35 2.02
C VAL A 524 16.54 23.12 3.35
N GLU A 525 16.56 24.45 3.30
CA GLU A 525 16.59 25.26 4.52
C GLU A 525 15.16 25.43 5.06
N ASN A 526 14.94 25.11 6.35
CA ASN A 526 13.64 25.27 7.03
C ASN A 526 12.44 24.69 6.26
N SER A 527 12.63 23.52 5.65
CA SER A 527 11.60 22.91 4.81
C SER A 527 10.41 22.38 5.62
N ALA A 528 9.21 22.62 5.09
CA ALA A 528 7.95 22.09 5.60
C ALA A 528 7.91 20.55 5.65
N LEU A 529 8.80 19.87 4.91
CA LEU A 529 9.00 18.42 4.96
C LEU A 529 9.36 17.91 6.37
N ALA A 530 9.95 18.76 7.23
CA ALA A 530 10.29 18.42 8.61
C ALA A 530 9.07 18.12 9.48
N TYR A 531 7.87 18.51 9.01
CA TYR A 531 6.60 18.31 9.69
C TYR A 531 5.68 17.38 8.90
N VAL A 532 6.17 16.69 7.89
CA VAL A 532 5.41 15.71 7.11
C VAL A 532 5.79 14.30 7.57
N PRO A 533 4.89 13.56 8.24
CA PRO A 533 5.15 12.18 8.62
C PRO A 533 5.46 11.27 7.43
N GLU A 534 6.36 10.31 7.62
CA GLU A 534 6.81 9.38 6.57
C GLU A 534 5.66 8.57 5.95
N PHE A 535 4.61 8.26 6.73
CA PHE A 535 3.46 7.49 6.24
C PHE A 535 2.74 8.14 5.06
N PHE A 536 2.88 9.46 4.84
CA PHE A 536 2.32 10.13 3.66
C PHE A 536 2.96 9.61 2.36
N ALA A 537 4.28 9.46 2.35
CA ALA A 537 5.01 8.90 1.22
C ALA A 537 4.90 7.37 1.18
N ASP A 538 4.82 6.72 2.35
CA ASP A 538 4.69 5.27 2.45
C ASP A 538 3.36 4.77 1.86
N ASN A 539 2.24 5.41 2.25
CA ASN A 539 0.91 5.12 1.70
C ASN A 539 0.86 5.26 0.17
N LEU A 540 1.51 6.30 -0.36
CA LEU A 540 1.62 6.52 -1.79
C LEU A 540 2.36 5.34 -2.44
N GLY A 541 3.53 4.97 -1.92
CA GLY A 541 4.33 3.89 -2.47
C GLY A 541 3.60 2.55 -2.45
N ASP A 542 3.01 2.16 -1.32
CA ASP A 542 2.26 0.91 -1.20
C ASP A 542 1.07 0.84 -2.15
N PHE A 543 0.38 1.95 -2.35
CA PHE A 543 -0.78 1.98 -3.23
C PHE A 543 -0.40 1.67 -4.68
N PHE A 544 0.68 2.25 -5.21
CA PHE A 544 1.13 1.97 -6.57
C PHE A 544 1.65 0.53 -6.74
N ILE A 545 2.37 0.01 -5.74
CA ILE A 545 2.81 -1.40 -5.71
C ILE A 545 1.60 -2.35 -5.67
N PHE A 546 0.58 -2.02 -4.87
CA PHE A 546 -0.68 -2.76 -4.81
C PHE A 546 -1.38 -2.76 -6.17
N LEU A 547 -1.53 -1.60 -6.82
CA LEU A 547 -2.19 -1.50 -8.11
C LEU A 547 -1.50 -2.36 -9.17
N ARG A 548 -0.17 -2.33 -9.25
CA ARG A 548 0.60 -3.17 -10.19
C ARG A 548 0.27 -4.65 -10.06
N ARG A 549 0.04 -5.13 -8.83
CA ARG A 549 -0.19 -6.54 -8.53
C ARG A 549 -1.65 -6.97 -8.64
N PHE A 550 -2.60 -6.09 -8.30
CA PHE A 550 -4.00 -6.47 -8.11
C PHE A 550 -5.00 -5.68 -8.97
N ALA A 551 -4.62 -4.53 -9.54
CA ALA A 551 -5.49 -3.66 -10.31
C ALA A 551 -4.74 -2.86 -11.40
N ASP A 552 -3.93 -3.56 -12.22
CA ASP A 552 -3.05 -2.94 -13.24
C ASP A 552 -3.83 -2.12 -14.28
N ASP A 553 -5.10 -2.48 -14.52
CA ASP A 553 -6.02 -1.77 -15.44
C ASP A 553 -6.28 -0.31 -15.01
N ILE A 554 -6.28 -0.02 -13.71
CA ILE A 554 -6.49 1.35 -13.18
C ILE A 554 -5.26 2.23 -13.47
N LEU A 555 -4.05 1.66 -13.38
CA LEU A 555 -2.83 2.36 -13.73
C LEU A 555 -2.77 2.68 -15.23
N GLU A 556 -3.23 1.76 -16.09
CA GLU A 556 -3.25 1.98 -17.54
C GLU A 556 -4.20 3.10 -17.97
N THR A 557 -5.38 3.17 -17.35
CA THR A 557 -6.41 4.17 -17.68
C THR A 557 -6.08 5.57 -17.14
N SER A 558 -5.11 5.69 -16.24
CA SER A 558 -4.78 6.93 -15.52
C SER A 558 -3.42 7.52 -15.90
N ALA A 559 -2.95 7.28 -17.12
CA ALA A 559 -1.60 7.64 -17.56
C ALA A 559 -1.25 9.12 -17.40
N ASP A 560 -2.21 10.04 -17.58
CA ASP A 560 -1.99 11.48 -17.42
C ASP A 560 -1.58 11.86 -15.99
N SER A 561 -1.85 10.99 -15.01
CA SER A 561 -1.43 11.20 -13.61
C SER A 561 -0.02 10.67 -13.31
N LEU A 562 0.54 9.82 -14.17
CA LEU A 562 1.84 9.18 -13.94
C LEU A 562 3.00 10.17 -13.96
N GLU A 563 2.88 11.25 -14.72
CA GLU A 563 3.90 12.30 -14.76
C GLU A 563 4.16 12.88 -13.35
N HIS A 564 3.12 13.06 -12.54
CA HIS A 564 3.25 13.53 -11.16
C HIS A 564 3.96 12.52 -10.27
N ILE A 565 3.76 11.22 -10.51
CA ILE A 565 4.47 10.16 -9.80
C ILE A 565 5.94 10.13 -10.19
N LEU A 566 6.26 10.33 -11.48
CA LEU A 566 7.64 10.47 -11.94
C LEU A 566 8.33 11.69 -11.33
N HIS A 567 7.63 12.84 -11.21
CA HIS A 567 8.15 14.01 -10.48
C HIS A 567 8.47 13.66 -9.02
N PHE A 568 7.55 13.01 -8.33
CA PHE A 568 7.76 12.58 -6.94
C PHE A 568 8.98 11.65 -6.81
N VAL A 569 9.07 10.60 -7.64
CA VAL A 569 10.21 9.67 -7.63
C VAL A 569 11.52 10.39 -7.95
N THR A 570 11.52 11.28 -8.95
CA THR A 570 12.73 12.03 -9.35
C THR A 570 13.25 12.93 -8.23
N VAL A 571 12.35 13.59 -7.49
CA VAL A 571 12.71 14.53 -6.42
C VAL A 571 13.20 13.82 -5.15
N PHE A 572 12.58 12.70 -4.77
CA PHE A 572 12.83 12.09 -3.45
C PHE A 572 13.74 10.85 -3.48
N MET A 573 13.71 10.03 -4.53
CA MET A 573 14.39 8.72 -4.54
C MET A 573 15.90 8.84 -4.31
N GLY A 574 16.54 9.78 -4.99
CA GLY A 574 17.97 10.03 -4.88
C GLY A 574 18.37 11.11 -3.85
N ASP A 575 17.43 11.72 -3.12
CA ASP A 575 17.74 12.91 -2.30
C ASP A 575 17.59 12.64 -0.79
N VAL A 576 18.73 12.42 -0.13
CA VAL A 576 18.82 12.20 1.32
C VAL A 576 18.47 13.45 2.14
N GLU A 577 18.55 14.65 1.54
CA GLU A 577 18.21 15.91 2.22
C GLU A 577 16.70 16.13 2.26
N ARG A 578 15.94 15.53 1.32
CA ARG A 578 14.46 15.62 1.25
C ARG A 578 13.74 14.42 1.82
N MET A 579 14.42 13.27 1.89
CA MET A 579 13.89 12.05 2.51
C MET A 579 15.01 11.28 3.19
N LYS A 580 15.09 11.39 4.52
CA LYS A 580 16.20 10.82 5.28
C LYS A 580 16.17 9.29 5.30
N ASN A 581 14.98 8.69 5.41
CA ASN A 581 14.81 7.24 5.52
C ASN A 581 15.24 6.51 4.24
N PRO A 582 16.31 5.69 4.28
CA PRO A 582 16.81 4.98 3.11
C PRO A 582 15.87 3.87 2.64
N HIS A 583 15.09 3.26 3.52
CA HIS A 583 14.14 2.21 3.16
C HIS A 583 12.97 2.78 2.34
N LEU A 584 12.49 3.96 2.72
CA LEU A 584 11.44 4.66 1.99
C LEU A 584 11.94 5.11 0.62
N ARG A 585 13.17 5.64 0.53
CA ARG A 585 13.82 5.96 -0.76
C ARG A 585 13.99 4.73 -1.65
N ALA A 586 14.43 3.61 -1.08
CA ALA A 586 14.57 2.35 -1.81
C ALA A 586 13.23 1.81 -2.31
N LYS A 587 12.16 1.94 -1.52
CA LYS A 587 10.78 1.61 -1.93
C LYS A 587 10.33 2.42 -3.16
N LEU A 588 10.81 3.64 -3.35
CA LEU A 588 10.51 4.42 -4.56
C LEU A 588 11.05 3.79 -5.84
N ALA A 589 12.09 2.96 -5.77
CA ALA A 589 12.52 2.15 -6.91
C ALA A 589 11.48 1.07 -7.26
N GLU A 590 10.86 0.44 -6.26
CA GLU A 590 9.76 -0.50 -6.47
C GLU A 590 8.51 0.21 -7.02
N VAL A 591 8.23 1.44 -6.58
CA VAL A 591 7.18 2.29 -7.16
C VAL A 591 7.47 2.59 -8.63
N LEU A 592 8.71 2.93 -8.97
CA LEU A 592 9.13 3.19 -10.35
C LEU A 592 8.98 1.94 -11.23
N GLU A 593 9.33 0.76 -10.71
CA GLU A 593 9.08 -0.53 -11.38
C GLU A 593 7.58 -0.82 -11.55
N ALA A 594 6.77 -0.46 -10.55
CA ALA A 594 5.33 -0.68 -10.58
C ALA A 594 4.63 0.16 -11.67
N VAL A 595 5.10 1.40 -11.91
CA VAL A 595 4.48 2.32 -12.88
C VAL A 595 5.14 2.31 -14.26
N MET A 596 6.32 1.70 -14.43
CA MET A 596 6.97 1.60 -15.75
C MET A 596 6.21 0.66 -16.71
N PRO A 597 6.39 0.83 -18.04
CA PRO A 597 5.80 -0.06 -19.03
C PRO A 597 6.37 -1.48 -18.92
N HIS A 598 5.53 -2.50 -19.13
CA HIS A 598 5.97 -3.90 -19.08
C HIS A 598 6.92 -4.24 -20.24
N LEU A 599 8.10 -4.77 -19.91
CA LEU A 599 9.12 -5.16 -20.89
C LEU A 599 8.77 -6.46 -21.66
N ASP A 600 8.05 -7.40 -21.03
CA ASP A 600 8.01 -8.82 -21.46
C ASP A 600 6.63 -9.41 -21.80
N GLN A 601 5.59 -8.62 -22.04
CA GLN A 601 4.33 -9.20 -22.54
C GLN A 601 4.30 -9.28 -24.07
N ALA A 602 4.50 -10.51 -24.56
CA ALA A 602 4.17 -10.91 -25.92
C ALA A 602 2.75 -10.43 -26.27
N GLN A 603 2.73 -9.49 -27.21
CA GLN A 603 1.60 -8.93 -27.94
C GLN A 603 0.33 -9.78 -27.88
N ASN A 604 -0.65 -9.32 -27.10
CA ASN A 604 -2.04 -9.47 -27.49
C ASN A 604 -2.42 -8.17 -28.22
N PRO A 605 -2.54 -8.16 -29.56
CA PRO A 605 -2.70 -6.93 -30.37
C PRO A 605 -3.97 -6.11 -30.07
N LEU A 606 -4.85 -6.64 -29.23
CA LEU A 606 -6.16 -6.06 -28.90
C LEU A 606 -6.12 -5.11 -27.70
N VAL A 607 -5.01 -5.00 -26.96
CA VAL A 607 -4.93 -4.12 -25.78
C VAL A 607 -4.10 -2.88 -26.11
N SER A 608 -4.79 -1.79 -26.46
CA SER A 608 -4.22 -0.44 -26.68
C SER A 608 -3.56 0.18 -25.44
N SER A 609 -3.55 -0.49 -24.28
CA SER A 609 -3.16 0.08 -22.99
C SER A 609 -1.65 0.38 -22.88
N VAL A 610 -0.79 -0.50 -23.42
CA VAL A 610 0.69 -0.40 -23.33
C VAL A 610 1.24 0.92 -23.91
N PHE A 611 0.48 1.62 -24.77
CA PHE A 611 0.91 2.87 -25.38
C PHE A 611 0.93 4.06 -24.42
N HIS A 612 0.07 4.10 -23.38
CA HIS A 612 -0.08 5.31 -22.58
C HIS A 612 1.07 5.51 -21.58
N ARG A 613 1.45 4.47 -20.82
CA ARG A 613 2.62 4.53 -19.91
C ARG A 613 3.89 4.80 -20.71
N LYS A 614 4.09 4.05 -21.81
CA LYS A 614 5.26 4.22 -22.67
C LYS A 614 5.37 5.64 -23.21
N ARG A 615 4.26 6.24 -23.63
CA ARG A 615 4.21 7.65 -24.07
C ARG A 615 4.73 8.58 -22.97
N VAL A 616 4.20 8.48 -21.74
CA VAL A 616 4.58 9.34 -20.61
C VAL A 616 6.08 9.23 -20.30
N PHE A 617 6.62 8.00 -20.22
CA PHE A 617 8.05 7.79 -19.96
C PHE A 617 8.93 8.33 -21.09
N CYS A 618 8.56 8.11 -22.36
CA CYS A 618 9.34 8.61 -23.48
C CYS A 618 9.29 10.15 -23.59
N SER A 619 8.20 10.80 -23.17
CA SER A 619 8.06 12.26 -23.19
C SER A 619 8.42 12.95 -21.87
N TYR A 620 8.93 12.22 -20.88
CA TYR A 620 9.21 12.77 -19.57
C TYR A 620 10.39 13.76 -19.62
N GLN A 621 10.13 15.03 -19.30
CA GLN A 621 11.11 16.12 -19.47
C GLN A 621 12.34 15.94 -18.56
N ASN A 622 12.14 15.43 -17.35
CA ASN A 622 13.19 15.26 -16.35
C ASN A 622 13.82 13.85 -16.37
N ALA A 623 13.83 13.19 -17.54
CA ALA A 623 14.37 11.84 -17.71
C ALA A 623 15.82 11.69 -17.23
N ALA A 624 16.65 12.71 -17.44
CA ALA A 624 18.04 12.71 -16.98
C ALA A 624 18.14 12.64 -15.45
N HIS A 625 17.41 13.50 -14.74
CA HIS A 625 17.39 13.52 -13.28
C HIS A 625 16.78 12.24 -12.69
N LEU A 626 15.82 11.62 -13.36
CA LEU A 626 15.26 10.34 -12.92
C LEU A 626 16.27 9.19 -13.04
N ALA A 627 17.05 9.15 -14.12
CA ALA A 627 18.13 8.17 -14.28
C ALA A 627 19.24 8.37 -13.23
N GLU A 628 19.63 9.62 -13.00
CA GLU A 628 20.60 9.98 -11.95
C GLU A 628 20.10 9.58 -10.56
N ALA A 629 18.84 9.88 -10.23
CA ALA A 629 18.22 9.52 -8.95
C ALA A 629 18.25 8.00 -8.70
N LEU A 630 18.03 7.19 -9.75
CA LEU A 630 18.08 5.73 -9.66
C LEU A 630 19.48 5.22 -9.32
N ILE A 631 20.49 5.77 -9.99
CA ILE A 631 21.90 5.43 -9.75
C ILE A 631 22.33 5.91 -8.35
N LYS A 632 21.87 7.08 -7.93
CA LYS A 632 22.15 7.64 -6.60
C LYS A 632 21.58 6.78 -5.48
N VAL A 633 20.31 6.36 -5.58
CA VAL A 633 19.72 5.47 -4.57
C VAL A 633 20.39 4.09 -4.56
N PHE A 634 20.80 3.56 -5.72
CA PHE A 634 21.55 2.29 -5.79
C PHE A 634 22.85 2.34 -4.97
N VAL A 635 23.53 3.49 -5.00
CA VAL A 635 24.78 3.73 -4.26
C VAL A 635 24.50 3.99 -2.77
N ASP A 636 23.48 4.77 -2.44
CA ASP A 636 23.16 5.16 -1.06
C ASP A 636 22.71 3.99 -0.16
N ILE A 637 22.04 2.98 -0.72
CA ILE A 637 21.55 1.81 0.04
C ILE A 637 22.65 0.85 0.52
N GLU A 638 23.92 1.09 0.16
CA GLU A 638 25.05 0.31 0.67
C GLU A 638 25.27 0.50 2.19
N PHE A 639 24.76 1.59 2.77
CA PHE A 639 25.03 2.03 4.14
C PHE A 639 24.17 1.38 5.25
N THR A 640 23.48 0.26 5.04
CA THR A 640 22.65 -0.31 6.13
C THR A 640 23.45 -0.78 7.35
N GLY A 641 24.78 -0.94 7.27
CA GLY A 641 25.73 -0.99 8.40
C GLY A 641 25.59 -2.16 9.39
N ASP A 642 24.43 -2.81 9.43
CA ASP A 642 24.10 -3.97 10.25
C ASP A 642 24.40 -5.25 9.47
N PRO A 643 25.32 -6.10 9.96
CA PRO A 643 25.61 -7.40 9.37
C PRO A 643 24.36 -8.29 9.21
N HIS A 644 23.34 -8.13 10.06
CA HIS A 644 22.08 -8.89 9.96
C HIS A 644 21.17 -8.42 8.81
N GLN A 645 21.50 -7.30 8.17
CA GLN A 645 20.72 -6.70 7.08
C GLN A 645 21.50 -6.62 5.75
N PHE A 646 22.69 -7.23 5.67
CA PHE A 646 23.54 -7.18 4.47
C PHE A 646 22.78 -7.61 3.20
N GLU A 647 21.99 -8.69 3.28
CA GLU A 647 21.24 -9.20 2.12
C GLU A 647 20.04 -8.32 1.74
N GLN A 648 19.58 -7.44 2.63
CA GLN A 648 18.42 -6.59 2.38
C GLN A 648 18.66 -5.63 1.21
N LYS A 649 19.92 -5.18 1.00
CA LYS A 649 20.29 -4.32 -0.12
C LYS A 649 19.98 -4.94 -1.48
N PHE A 650 20.12 -6.26 -1.61
CA PHE A 650 19.80 -6.97 -2.85
C PHE A 650 18.30 -6.95 -3.14
N ASN A 651 17.46 -7.05 -2.11
CA ASN A 651 16.01 -6.89 -2.27
C ASN A 651 15.65 -5.48 -2.75
N TYR A 652 16.33 -4.44 -2.24
CA TYR A 652 16.14 -3.06 -2.71
C TYR A 652 16.67 -2.83 -4.13
N ARG A 653 17.76 -3.48 -4.53
CA ARG A 653 18.33 -3.37 -5.89
C ARG A 653 17.54 -4.15 -6.93
N ARG A 654 16.83 -5.21 -6.54
CA ARG A 654 16.07 -6.07 -7.44
C ARG A 654 15.15 -5.29 -8.41
N PRO A 655 14.29 -4.36 -7.98
CA PRO A 655 13.45 -3.57 -8.90
C PRO A 655 14.25 -2.63 -9.81
N MET A 656 15.49 -2.28 -9.45
CA MET A 656 16.32 -1.35 -10.22
C MET A 656 16.85 -1.95 -11.52
N TYR A 657 17.08 -3.27 -11.60
CA TYR A 657 17.64 -3.90 -12.81
C TYR A 657 16.70 -3.85 -14.02
N PRO A 658 15.40 -4.20 -13.90
CA PRO A 658 14.43 -3.98 -14.98
C PRO A 658 14.33 -2.51 -15.40
N ILE A 659 14.37 -1.57 -14.44
CA ILE A 659 14.32 -0.14 -14.72
C ILE A 659 15.57 0.30 -15.51
N LEU A 660 16.77 -0.09 -15.07
CA LEU A 660 18.02 0.21 -15.77
C LEU A 660 18.01 -0.35 -17.19
N ARG A 661 17.50 -1.57 -17.40
CA ARG A 661 17.32 -2.16 -18.73
C ARG A 661 16.38 -1.33 -19.61
N TYR A 662 15.25 -0.88 -19.06
CA TYR A 662 14.30 -0.04 -19.79
C TYR A 662 14.87 1.34 -20.13
N MET A 663 15.51 1.99 -19.16
CA MET A 663 16.20 3.28 -19.32
C MET A 663 17.31 3.17 -20.36
N TRP A 664 18.10 2.10 -20.32
CA TRP A 664 19.10 1.84 -21.35
C TRP A 664 18.46 1.65 -22.72
N GLY A 665 17.29 1.01 -22.82
CA GLY A 665 16.53 0.89 -24.08
C GLY A 665 16.00 2.21 -24.66
N THR A 666 16.03 3.32 -23.91
CA THR A 666 15.39 4.59 -24.28
C THR A 666 16.41 5.75 -24.33
N ASP A 667 16.51 6.42 -25.47
CA ASP A 667 17.60 7.37 -25.75
C ASP A 667 17.75 8.51 -24.73
N SER A 668 16.66 9.14 -24.28
CA SER A 668 16.70 10.26 -23.32
C SER A 668 17.36 9.87 -21.99
N TYR A 669 17.05 8.69 -21.47
CA TYR A 669 17.65 8.15 -20.25
C TYR A 669 19.06 7.64 -20.50
N ARG A 670 19.28 6.90 -21.61
CA ARG A 670 20.61 6.38 -21.97
C ARG A 670 21.66 7.49 -22.05
N GLN A 671 21.33 8.61 -22.69
CA GLN A 671 22.26 9.75 -22.80
C GLN A 671 22.66 10.32 -21.45
N SER A 672 21.75 10.38 -20.47
CA SER A 672 22.07 10.81 -19.11
C SER A 672 22.99 9.83 -18.39
N ILE A 673 22.75 8.52 -18.51
CA ILE A 673 23.64 7.50 -17.93
C ILE A 673 25.04 7.60 -18.56
N LYS A 674 25.12 7.83 -19.89
CA LYS A 674 26.40 8.06 -20.59
C LYS A 674 27.10 9.33 -20.08
N ALA A 675 26.38 10.43 -19.92
CA ALA A 675 26.95 11.67 -19.37
C ALA A 675 27.54 11.47 -17.96
N LEU A 676 26.87 10.70 -17.09
CA LEU A 676 27.40 10.33 -15.77
C LEU A 676 28.67 9.47 -15.88
N ALA A 677 28.73 8.57 -16.86
CA ALA A 677 29.91 7.76 -17.15
C ALA A 677 31.08 8.58 -17.71
N ASP A 678 30.81 9.49 -18.64
CA ASP A 678 31.81 10.39 -19.22
C ASP A 678 32.41 11.29 -18.15
N TYR A 679 31.56 11.91 -17.31
CA TYR A 679 32.02 12.68 -16.15
C TYR A 679 32.89 11.84 -15.20
N ALA A 680 32.50 10.58 -14.95
CA ALA A 680 33.29 9.68 -14.13
C ALA A 680 34.65 9.34 -14.76
N SER A 681 34.71 9.22 -16.08
CA SER A 681 35.95 8.95 -16.83
C SER A 681 36.91 10.13 -16.78
N GLU A 682 36.40 11.36 -16.79
CA GLU A 682 37.20 12.58 -16.67
C GLU A 682 37.69 12.84 -15.23
N ASN A 683 36.99 12.30 -14.23
CA ASN A 683 37.21 12.61 -12.81
C ASN A 683 37.55 11.36 -11.96
N LEU A 684 38.24 10.38 -12.55
CA LEU A 684 38.60 9.11 -11.88
C LEU A 684 39.40 9.30 -10.57
N GLU A 685 40.23 10.34 -10.51
CA GLU A 685 41.10 10.64 -9.35
C GLU A 685 40.54 11.75 -8.43
N ALA A 686 39.27 12.14 -8.60
CA ALA A 686 38.66 13.14 -7.74
C ALA A 686 38.67 12.70 -6.28
N MET A 687 38.82 13.65 -5.35
CA MET A 687 38.81 13.40 -3.90
C MET A 687 37.59 12.57 -3.48
N ASN A 688 36.43 12.90 -4.03
CA ASN A 688 35.21 12.10 -3.90
C ASN A 688 34.97 11.35 -5.21
N PRO A 689 34.97 10.01 -5.21
CA PRO A 689 34.72 9.22 -6.41
C PRO A 689 33.39 9.61 -7.07
N PRO A 690 33.37 9.86 -8.40
CA PRO A 690 32.15 10.19 -9.13
C PRO A 690 31.04 9.16 -8.94
N LEU A 691 29.78 9.62 -8.98
CA LEU A 691 28.61 8.78 -8.72
C LEU A 691 28.61 7.49 -9.54
N PHE A 692 28.84 7.59 -10.85
CA PHE A 692 28.82 6.43 -11.74
C PHE A 692 29.96 5.45 -11.47
N LEU A 693 31.14 5.95 -11.07
CA LEU A 693 32.27 5.09 -10.69
C LEU A 693 31.95 4.29 -9.43
N ARG A 694 31.31 4.92 -8.43
CA ARG A 694 30.81 4.24 -7.23
C ARG A 694 29.75 3.20 -7.58
N PHE A 695 28.82 3.53 -8.47
CA PHE A 695 27.80 2.60 -8.95
C PHE A 695 28.42 1.35 -9.61
N LEU A 696 29.36 1.52 -10.55
CA LEU A 696 30.05 0.40 -11.19
C LEU A 696 30.81 -0.47 -10.19
N ASN A 697 31.50 0.16 -9.22
CA ASN A 697 32.21 -0.53 -8.16
C ASN A 697 31.28 -1.44 -7.34
N LEU A 698 30.11 -0.92 -6.94
CA LEU A 698 29.12 -1.67 -6.18
C LEU A 698 28.43 -2.75 -7.02
N LEU A 699 28.14 -2.46 -8.30
CA LEU A 699 27.55 -3.45 -9.21
C LEU A 699 28.48 -4.66 -9.42
N MET A 700 29.80 -4.44 -9.54
CA MET A 700 30.76 -5.54 -9.63
C MET A 700 30.89 -6.30 -8.31
N ASN A 701 30.86 -5.61 -7.15
CA ASN A 701 30.84 -6.28 -5.84
C ASN A 701 29.63 -7.20 -5.69
N ASP A 702 28.46 -6.72 -6.09
CA ASP A 702 27.23 -7.50 -6.08
C ASP A 702 27.34 -8.70 -7.01
N ALA A 703 27.83 -8.51 -8.24
CA ALA A 703 28.01 -9.60 -9.19
C ALA A 703 28.95 -10.69 -8.65
N ILE A 704 30.08 -10.30 -8.05
CA ILE A 704 31.04 -11.20 -7.37
C ILE A 704 30.33 -12.01 -6.29
N PHE A 705 29.74 -11.32 -5.32
CA PHE A 705 29.11 -11.96 -4.16
C PHE A 705 27.95 -12.89 -4.57
N LEU A 706 27.02 -12.38 -5.39
CA LEU A 706 25.78 -13.09 -5.71
C LEU A 706 26.05 -14.39 -6.48
N LEU A 707 26.97 -14.34 -7.45
CA LEU A 707 27.27 -15.52 -8.25
C LEU A 707 28.13 -16.52 -7.48
N ASP A 708 29.00 -16.07 -6.58
CA ASP A 708 29.73 -16.97 -5.67
C ASP A 708 28.77 -17.72 -4.74
N GLU A 709 27.83 -17.03 -4.10
CA GLU A 709 26.82 -17.66 -3.25
C GLU A 709 25.93 -18.60 -4.06
N ALA A 710 25.49 -18.21 -5.26
CA ALA A 710 24.73 -19.10 -6.15
C ALA A 710 25.49 -20.41 -6.45
N ILE A 711 26.79 -20.32 -6.78
CA ILE A 711 27.66 -21.47 -7.04
C ILE A 711 27.75 -22.37 -5.79
N GLN A 712 27.95 -21.78 -4.61
CA GLN A 712 28.04 -22.51 -3.34
C GLN A 712 26.73 -23.24 -3.01
N TYR A 713 25.58 -22.57 -3.11
CA TYR A 713 24.29 -23.20 -2.84
C TYR A 713 23.96 -24.31 -3.83
N LEU A 714 24.20 -24.12 -5.13
CA LEU A 714 24.00 -25.17 -6.14
C LEU A 714 24.88 -26.40 -5.88
N SER A 715 26.12 -26.20 -5.45
CA SER A 715 27.01 -27.30 -5.05
C SER A 715 26.46 -28.06 -3.84
N LYS A 716 26.03 -27.35 -2.78
CA LYS A 716 25.41 -27.96 -1.59
C LYS A 716 24.13 -28.74 -1.93
N ILE A 717 23.25 -28.16 -2.77
CA ILE A 717 22.03 -28.81 -3.25
C ILE A 717 22.38 -30.09 -3.99
N LYS A 718 23.36 -30.05 -4.89
CA LYS A 718 23.77 -31.23 -5.66
C LYS A 718 24.26 -32.36 -4.75
N VAL A 719 25.07 -32.03 -3.74
CA VAL A 719 25.53 -33.03 -2.75
C VAL A 719 24.34 -33.66 -2.04
N GLN A 720 23.41 -32.86 -1.52
CA GLN A 720 22.21 -33.36 -0.84
C GLN A 720 21.29 -34.19 -1.75
N GLN A 721 21.14 -33.80 -3.03
CA GLN A 721 20.38 -34.58 -4.02
C GLN A 721 21.02 -35.96 -4.27
N ILE A 722 22.36 -36.03 -4.32
CA ILE A 722 23.08 -37.30 -4.47
C ILE A 722 22.93 -38.18 -3.23
N GLU A 723 23.09 -37.63 -2.02
CA GLU A 723 22.88 -38.36 -0.75
C GLU A 723 21.46 -38.95 -0.70
N LYS A 724 20.46 -38.14 -1.06
CA LYS A 724 19.04 -38.54 -1.11
C LYS A 724 18.82 -39.67 -2.13
N ASP A 725 19.39 -39.56 -3.32
CA ASP A 725 19.23 -40.58 -4.38
C ASP A 725 19.93 -41.90 -4.08
N ARG A 726 21.00 -41.87 -3.28
CA ARG A 726 21.70 -43.07 -2.82
C ARG A 726 21.00 -43.77 -1.66
N GLY A 727 19.89 -43.25 -1.18
CA GLY A 727 19.15 -43.79 -0.03
C GLY A 727 19.84 -43.55 1.31
N GLU A 728 20.86 -42.68 1.37
CA GLU A 728 21.59 -42.40 2.62
C GLU A 728 20.65 -41.79 3.67
N TRP A 729 19.61 -41.07 3.23
CA TRP A 729 18.62 -40.43 4.09
C TRP A 729 17.63 -41.41 4.73
N ASP A 730 17.43 -42.60 4.15
CA ASP A 730 16.51 -43.61 4.70
C ASP A 730 17.07 -44.27 5.97
N SER A 731 18.39 -44.16 6.17
CA SER A 731 19.08 -44.63 7.38
C SER A 731 19.06 -43.62 8.55
N LEU A 732 18.60 -42.38 8.31
CA LEU A 732 18.58 -41.32 9.31
C LEU A 732 17.35 -41.41 10.23
N SER A 733 17.44 -40.80 11.41
CA SER A 733 16.26 -40.61 12.26
C SER A 733 15.23 -39.72 11.58
N GLN A 734 13.98 -39.80 12.01
CA GLN A 734 12.90 -39.01 11.43
C GLN A 734 13.15 -37.50 11.60
N GLU A 735 13.73 -37.07 12.72
CA GLU A 735 14.12 -35.67 12.94
C GLU A 735 15.25 -35.23 12.00
N ALA A 736 16.32 -36.02 11.90
CA ALA A 736 17.47 -35.70 11.05
C ALA A 736 17.10 -35.67 9.56
N ARG A 737 16.19 -36.55 9.13
CA ARG A 737 15.64 -36.53 7.77
C ARG A 737 14.84 -35.26 7.50
N ARG A 738 13.97 -34.84 8.44
CA ARG A 738 13.21 -33.57 8.32
C ARG A 738 14.15 -32.37 8.27
N GLU A 739 15.23 -32.38 9.04
CA GLU A 739 16.23 -31.30 9.03
C GLU A 739 16.97 -31.21 7.68
N LYS A 740 17.36 -32.35 7.10
CA LYS A 740 17.96 -32.42 5.76
C LYS A 740 16.98 -31.97 4.66
N GLU A 741 15.71 -32.37 4.75
CA GLU A 741 14.65 -31.92 3.83
C GLU A 741 14.41 -30.40 3.92
N SER A 742 14.32 -29.87 5.14
CA SER A 742 14.20 -28.43 5.40
C SER A 742 15.40 -27.65 4.87
N SER A 743 16.61 -28.16 5.10
CA SER A 743 17.87 -27.56 4.61
C SER A 743 17.92 -27.53 3.08
N LEU A 744 17.50 -28.61 2.41
CA LEU A 744 17.44 -28.66 0.95
C LEU A 744 16.48 -27.60 0.39
N GLN A 745 15.31 -27.45 1.01
CA GLN A 745 14.33 -26.44 0.62
C GLN A 745 14.86 -25.02 0.84
N MET A 746 15.51 -24.77 1.98
CA MET A 746 16.14 -23.48 2.30
C MET A 746 17.23 -23.14 1.28
N PHE A 747 18.15 -24.06 1.00
CA PHE A 747 19.19 -23.85 -0.01
C PHE A 747 18.61 -23.62 -1.40
N GLY A 748 17.53 -24.33 -1.75
CA GLY A 748 16.82 -24.11 -3.01
C GLY A 748 16.28 -22.69 -3.17
N GLN A 749 15.65 -22.14 -2.14
CA GLN A 749 15.13 -20.77 -2.14
C GLN A 749 16.27 -19.74 -2.24
N LEU A 750 17.35 -19.94 -1.48
CA LEU A 750 18.53 -19.06 -1.51
C LEU A 750 19.24 -19.11 -2.87
N ALA A 751 19.47 -20.31 -3.43
CA ALA A 751 20.06 -20.49 -4.74
C ALA A 751 19.24 -19.78 -5.81
N ARG A 752 17.91 -19.91 -5.76
CA ARG A 752 17.00 -19.25 -6.70
C ARG A 752 17.14 -17.73 -6.67
N PHE A 753 17.11 -17.13 -5.48
CA PHE A 753 17.28 -15.69 -5.32
C PHE A 753 18.63 -15.22 -5.90
N HIS A 754 19.72 -15.87 -5.51
CA HIS A 754 21.07 -15.50 -5.96
C HIS A 754 21.22 -15.66 -7.47
N ASN A 755 20.71 -16.76 -8.06
CA ASN A 755 20.74 -16.97 -9.51
C ASN A 755 19.99 -15.87 -10.29
N ILE A 756 18.81 -15.46 -9.84
CA ILE A 756 18.06 -14.37 -10.47
C ILE A 756 18.89 -13.09 -10.44
N MET A 757 19.40 -12.72 -9.26
CA MET A 757 20.18 -11.50 -9.08
C MET A 757 21.53 -11.53 -9.83
N SER A 758 22.18 -12.68 -9.94
CA SER A 758 23.40 -12.84 -10.76
C SER A 758 23.12 -12.64 -12.25
N ASN A 759 21.99 -13.16 -12.76
CA ASN A 759 21.61 -12.91 -14.16
C ASN A 759 21.34 -11.42 -14.41
N GLU A 760 20.63 -10.76 -13.49
CA GLU A 760 20.32 -9.33 -13.60
C GLU A 760 21.58 -8.44 -13.55
N THR A 761 22.51 -8.72 -12.64
CA THR A 761 23.79 -7.98 -12.51
C THR A 761 24.70 -8.16 -13.73
N ILE A 762 24.93 -9.41 -14.17
CA ILE A 762 25.77 -9.69 -15.35
C ILE A 762 25.10 -9.16 -16.63
N GLY A 763 23.78 -9.28 -16.78
CA GLY A 763 23.04 -8.69 -17.89
C GLY A 763 23.16 -7.17 -17.92
N THR A 764 23.18 -6.53 -16.75
CA THR A 764 23.39 -5.07 -16.62
C THR A 764 24.77 -4.66 -17.10
N LEU A 765 25.82 -5.37 -16.68
CA LEU A 765 27.18 -5.14 -17.19
C LEU A 765 27.28 -5.36 -18.70
N ALA A 766 26.59 -6.36 -19.25
CA ALA A 766 26.60 -6.65 -20.68
C ALA A 766 26.05 -5.51 -21.54
N PHE A 767 24.94 -4.86 -21.15
CA PHE A 767 24.45 -3.72 -21.92
C PHE A 767 25.21 -2.44 -21.62
N LEU A 768 25.69 -2.20 -20.40
CA LEU A 768 26.48 -0.99 -20.10
C LEU A 768 27.79 -0.96 -20.91
N THR A 769 28.47 -2.10 -21.01
CA THR A 769 29.73 -2.24 -21.76
C THR A 769 29.55 -2.10 -23.28
N SER A 770 28.32 -2.16 -23.80
CA SER A 770 28.07 -2.02 -25.24
C SER A 770 28.43 -0.62 -25.77
N GLU A 771 28.22 0.42 -24.96
CA GLU A 771 28.50 1.81 -25.33
C GLU A 771 29.46 2.53 -24.37
N ILE A 772 29.51 2.16 -23.08
CA ILE A 772 30.46 2.71 -22.12
C ILE A 772 31.66 1.77 -22.08
N LYS A 773 32.71 2.07 -22.85
CA LYS A 773 33.92 1.23 -22.93
C LYS A 773 35.08 1.78 -22.09
N SER A 774 35.33 3.09 -22.16
CA SER A 774 36.50 3.78 -21.58
C SER A 774 36.74 3.45 -20.11
N LEU A 775 35.69 3.48 -19.28
CA LEU A 775 35.77 3.15 -17.86
C LEU A 775 36.20 1.72 -17.61
N PHE A 776 35.64 0.74 -18.33
CA PHE A 776 35.89 -0.68 -18.10
C PHE A 776 37.27 -1.14 -18.59
N VAL A 777 37.87 -0.42 -19.54
CA VAL A 777 39.22 -0.72 -20.04
C VAL A 777 40.31 0.07 -19.33
N HIS A 778 39.94 1.04 -18.48
CA HIS A 778 40.89 1.74 -17.63
C HIS A 778 41.54 0.75 -16.66
N PRO A 779 42.89 0.76 -16.46
CA PRO A 779 43.60 -0.22 -15.63
C PRO A 779 43.00 -0.41 -14.22
N PHE A 780 42.45 0.67 -13.70
CA PHE A 780 41.71 0.73 -12.46
C PHE A 780 40.56 -0.29 -12.33
N LEU A 781 39.68 -0.40 -13.36
CA LEU A 781 38.53 -1.31 -13.38
C LEU A 781 38.83 -2.61 -14.14
N ALA A 782 39.67 -2.54 -15.18
CA ALA A 782 39.90 -3.62 -16.13
C ALA A 782 40.30 -4.93 -15.45
N GLU A 783 41.31 -4.91 -14.58
CA GLU A 783 41.78 -6.13 -13.89
C GLU A 783 40.68 -6.79 -13.05
N ARG A 784 39.82 -5.98 -12.42
CA ARG A 784 38.77 -6.48 -11.54
C ARG A 784 37.63 -7.12 -12.32
N ILE A 785 37.15 -6.44 -13.36
CA ILE A 785 36.11 -7.02 -14.23
C ILE A 785 36.65 -8.28 -14.92
N ILE A 786 37.89 -8.26 -15.39
CA ILE A 786 38.55 -9.43 -16.01
C ILE A 786 38.62 -10.60 -15.03
N SER A 787 39.12 -10.37 -13.81
CA SER A 787 39.27 -11.42 -12.80
C SER A 787 37.91 -12.05 -12.46
N MET A 788 36.89 -11.21 -12.31
CA MET A 788 35.51 -11.66 -12.08
C MET A 788 34.98 -12.49 -13.28
N LEU A 789 35.10 -11.98 -14.50
CA LEU A 789 34.60 -12.66 -15.70
C LEU A 789 35.33 -13.99 -15.95
N ASN A 790 36.67 -14.02 -15.83
CA ASN A 790 37.47 -15.23 -16.00
C ASN A 790 37.09 -16.28 -14.96
N TYR A 791 36.97 -15.87 -13.69
CA TYR A 791 36.59 -16.75 -12.58
C TYR A 791 35.23 -17.40 -12.82
N PHE A 792 34.21 -16.60 -13.17
CA PHE A 792 32.88 -17.13 -13.47
C PHE A 792 32.86 -18.02 -14.70
N LEU A 793 33.55 -17.62 -15.76
CA LEU A 793 33.65 -18.41 -16.98
C LEU A 793 34.29 -19.77 -16.65
N GLN A 794 35.34 -19.83 -15.83
CA GLN A 794 35.98 -21.07 -15.40
C GLN A 794 35.02 -22.03 -14.68
N HIS A 795 34.06 -21.50 -13.92
CA HIS A 795 33.04 -22.30 -13.25
C HIS A 795 31.92 -22.77 -14.20
N LEU A 796 31.63 -22.01 -15.26
CA LEU A 796 30.53 -22.29 -16.21
C LEU A 796 30.96 -23.11 -17.44
N VAL A 797 32.20 -22.96 -17.90
CA VAL A 797 32.72 -23.59 -19.13
C VAL A 797 33.89 -24.53 -18.82
N GLY A 798 33.64 -25.62 -18.11
CA GLY A 798 34.71 -26.54 -17.76
C GLY A 798 34.28 -27.71 -16.88
N PRO A 799 35.24 -28.44 -16.27
CA PRO A 799 34.93 -29.54 -15.37
C PRO A 799 34.22 -29.08 -14.10
N LYS A 800 34.47 -27.83 -13.64
CA LYS A 800 33.81 -27.23 -12.47
C LYS A 800 32.29 -27.11 -12.63
N MET A 801 31.79 -26.91 -13.86
CA MET A 801 30.36 -26.92 -14.17
C MET A 801 29.68 -28.23 -13.78
N GLY A 802 30.44 -29.33 -13.74
CA GLY A 802 29.97 -30.60 -13.21
C GLY A 802 29.40 -30.47 -11.79
N ALA A 803 30.05 -29.72 -10.89
CA ALA A 803 29.60 -29.53 -9.51
C ALA A 803 28.29 -28.72 -9.40
N LEU A 804 27.94 -27.95 -10.43
CA LEU A 804 26.74 -27.11 -10.47
C LEU A 804 25.55 -27.78 -11.16
N LYS A 805 25.76 -28.99 -11.69
CA LYS A 805 24.72 -29.74 -12.40
C LYS A 805 23.74 -30.41 -11.43
N VAL A 806 22.78 -29.64 -10.95
CA VAL A 806 21.58 -30.10 -10.23
C VAL A 806 20.56 -30.74 -11.18
N LYS A 807 19.57 -31.46 -10.64
CA LYS A 807 18.57 -32.21 -11.43
C LYS A 807 17.75 -31.33 -12.37
N ASP A 808 17.22 -30.23 -11.84
CA ASP A 808 16.39 -29.28 -12.57
C ASP A 808 16.95 -27.86 -12.39
N PHE A 809 17.41 -27.26 -13.48
CA PHE A 809 17.91 -25.88 -13.48
C PHE A 809 16.78 -24.85 -13.32
N SER A 810 15.58 -25.18 -13.80
CA SER A 810 14.44 -24.27 -13.80
C SER A 810 13.87 -24.07 -12.39
N GLU A 811 13.93 -25.10 -11.55
CA GLU A 811 13.55 -25.03 -10.12
C GLU A 811 14.29 -23.90 -9.38
N PHE A 812 15.56 -23.69 -9.71
CA PHE A 812 16.43 -22.72 -9.04
C PHE A 812 16.75 -21.49 -9.90
N ASP A 813 16.00 -21.26 -10.99
CA ASP A 813 16.24 -20.16 -11.95
C ASP A 813 17.71 -20.08 -12.45
N PHE A 814 18.42 -21.20 -12.47
CA PHE A 814 19.82 -21.26 -12.90
C PHE A 814 19.90 -21.29 -14.43
N LYS A 815 20.36 -20.20 -15.06
CA LYS A 815 20.41 -20.04 -16.52
C LYS A 815 21.86 -19.95 -17.03
N PRO A 816 22.68 -21.02 -16.90
CA PRO A 816 24.10 -20.97 -17.21
C PRO A 816 24.39 -20.62 -18.68
N GLN A 817 23.50 -20.99 -19.60
CA GLN A 817 23.64 -20.65 -21.02
C GLN A 817 23.52 -19.14 -21.27
N GLN A 818 22.65 -18.46 -20.52
CA GLN A 818 22.48 -17.01 -20.60
C GLN A 818 23.69 -16.31 -19.95
N LEU A 819 24.11 -16.74 -18.75
CA LEU A 819 25.31 -16.20 -18.10
C LEU A 819 26.56 -16.29 -18.98
N VAL A 820 26.82 -17.45 -19.60
CA VAL A 820 27.95 -17.60 -20.54
C VAL A 820 27.81 -16.64 -21.71
N SER A 821 26.61 -16.48 -22.26
CA SER A 821 26.33 -15.54 -23.35
C SER A 821 26.64 -14.11 -22.96
N ASP A 822 26.18 -13.67 -21.80
CA ASP A 822 26.34 -12.29 -21.35
C ASP A 822 27.78 -11.99 -20.99
N ILE A 823 28.48 -12.91 -20.31
CA ILE A 823 29.93 -12.82 -20.06
C ILE A 823 30.70 -12.70 -21.38
N CYS A 824 30.40 -13.56 -22.37
CA CYS A 824 31.05 -13.48 -23.67
C CYS A 824 30.74 -12.17 -24.40
N THR A 825 29.53 -11.64 -24.25
CA THR A 825 29.14 -10.34 -24.82
C THR A 825 29.98 -9.21 -24.22
N ILE A 826 30.22 -9.23 -22.91
CA ILE A 826 31.10 -8.25 -22.24
C ILE A 826 32.52 -8.31 -22.82
N TYR A 827 33.11 -9.50 -22.96
CA TYR A 827 34.43 -9.64 -23.58
C TYR A 827 34.44 -9.12 -25.02
N LEU A 828 33.40 -9.38 -25.81
CA LEU A 828 33.32 -8.89 -27.18
C LEU A 828 33.18 -7.36 -27.25
N ASN A 829 32.40 -6.77 -26.36
CA ASN A 829 32.22 -5.31 -26.31
C ASN A 829 33.54 -4.58 -26.00
N LEU A 830 34.35 -5.14 -25.10
CA LEU A 830 35.61 -4.55 -24.64
C LEU A 830 36.85 -5.02 -25.43
N GLY A 831 36.71 -6.10 -26.20
CA GLY A 831 37.80 -6.81 -26.87
C GLY A 831 38.40 -6.10 -28.08
N ASP A 832 37.85 -4.96 -28.50
CA ASP A 832 38.47 -4.10 -29.50
C ASP A 832 39.72 -3.41 -28.92
N GLU A 833 39.69 -3.07 -27.62
CA GLU A 833 40.74 -2.34 -26.93
C GLU A 833 41.94 -3.24 -26.62
N GLU A 834 43.12 -2.87 -27.13
CA GLU A 834 44.33 -3.69 -27.01
C GLU A 834 44.78 -3.82 -25.54
N ASN A 835 44.70 -2.74 -24.77
CA ASN A 835 45.05 -2.73 -23.35
C ASN A 835 44.18 -3.70 -22.53
N PHE A 836 42.88 -3.79 -22.85
CA PHE A 836 41.99 -4.77 -22.21
C PHE A 836 42.43 -6.19 -22.57
N CYS A 837 42.67 -6.48 -23.85
CA CYS A 837 43.12 -7.78 -24.31
C CYS A 837 44.45 -8.21 -23.69
N ALA A 838 45.39 -7.28 -23.52
CA ALA A 838 46.69 -7.49 -22.87
C ALA A 838 46.58 -7.65 -21.34
N THR A 839 45.46 -7.28 -20.73
CA THR A 839 45.26 -7.42 -19.29
C THR A 839 44.58 -8.76 -18.95
N VAL A 840 43.81 -9.34 -19.87
CA VAL A 840 43.10 -10.62 -19.66
C VAL A 840 44.02 -11.76 -19.17
N PRO A 841 45.22 -11.97 -19.75
CA PRO A 841 46.11 -13.04 -19.34
C PRO A 841 46.77 -12.85 -17.97
N LYS A 842 46.81 -11.60 -17.47
CA LYS A 842 47.46 -11.27 -16.19
C LYS A 842 46.75 -11.90 -14.99
N ASP A 843 45.47 -12.26 -15.13
CA ASP A 843 44.77 -13.05 -14.12
C ASP A 843 45.19 -14.53 -14.17
N GLY A 844 46.36 -14.82 -13.61
CA GLY A 844 46.92 -16.17 -13.53
C GLY A 844 46.11 -17.16 -12.68
N ARG A 845 45.11 -16.68 -11.92
CA ARG A 845 44.26 -17.53 -11.07
C ARG A 845 43.19 -18.26 -11.89
N SER A 846 42.58 -17.57 -12.86
CA SER A 846 41.41 -18.10 -13.55
C SER A 846 41.61 -18.24 -15.06
N TYR A 847 42.38 -17.36 -15.69
CA TYR A 847 42.63 -17.42 -17.13
C TYR A 847 43.47 -18.64 -17.53
N SER A 848 43.14 -19.21 -18.69
CA SER A 848 44.03 -20.13 -19.42
C SER A 848 43.64 -20.12 -20.90
N PRO A 849 44.56 -20.39 -21.85
CA PRO A 849 44.20 -20.53 -23.27
C PRO A 849 43.12 -21.62 -23.49
N THR A 850 43.12 -22.65 -22.64
CA THR A 850 42.11 -23.70 -22.64
C THR A 850 40.72 -23.21 -22.23
N LEU A 851 40.62 -22.21 -21.35
CA LEU A 851 39.35 -21.65 -20.89
C LEU A 851 38.54 -21.12 -22.07
N PHE A 852 39.13 -20.26 -22.90
CA PHE A 852 38.43 -19.68 -24.04
C PHE A 852 38.16 -20.70 -25.16
N ALA A 853 39.06 -21.67 -25.37
CA ALA A 853 38.77 -22.78 -26.25
C ALA A 853 37.56 -23.61 -25.78
N GLN A 854 37.40 -23.82 -24.47
CA GLN A 854 36.23 -24.44 -23.87
C GLN A 854 34.98 -23.55 -24.03
N THR A 855 35.11 -22.23 -23.85
CA THR A 855 34.03 -21.27 -24.09
C THR A 855 33.48 -21.37 -25.50
N VAL A 856 34.34 -21.37 -26.52
CA VAL A 856 33.91 -21.51 -27.93
C VAL A 856 33.16 -22.83 -28.17
N ARG A 857 33.59 -23.93 -27.54
CA ARG A 857 32.88 -25.22 -27.60
C ARG A 857 31.51 -25.14 -26.94
N VAL A 858 31.40 -24.47 -25.78
CA VAL A 858 30.14 -24.28 -25.08
C VAL A 858 29.19 -23.40 -25.91
N LEU A 859 29.66 -22.29 -26.47
CA LEU A 859 28.86 -21.40 -27.34
C LEU A 859 28.25 -22.16 -28.53
N LYS A 860 29.03 -23.07 -29.16
CA LYS A 860 28.51 -23.98 -30.20
C LYS A 860 27.45 -24.93 -29.65
N LYS A 861 27.67 -25.51 -28.46
CA LYS A 861 26.74 -26.45 -27.82
C LYS A 861 25.42 -25.81 -27.42
N ILE A 862 25.43 -24.54 -26.99
CA ILE A 862 24.22 -23.77 -26.65
C ILE A 862 23.61 -23.05 -27.86
N ASN A 863 24.07 -23.36 -29.08
CA ASN A 863 23.54 -22.88 -30.35
C ASN A 863 23.46 -21.34 -30.47
N LYS A 864 24.50 -20.62 -30.02
CA LYS A 864 24.58 -19.16 -30.20
C LYS A 864 24.85 -18.79 -31.66
N PRO A 865 24.49 -17.56 -32.09
CA PRO A 865 24.69 -17.10 -33.47
C PRO A 865 26.14 -17.27 -33.95
N GLY A 866 26.31 -17.74 -35.20
CA GLY A 866 27.63 -18.06 -35.76
C GLY A 866 28.60 -16.87 -35.79
N ASN A 867 28.09 -15.65 -35.98
CA ASN A 867 28.88 -14.43 -35.88
C ASN A 867 29.50 -14.24 -34.48
N MET A 868 28.75 -14.45 -33.41
CA MET A 868 29.26 -14.35 -32.03
C MET A 868 30.37 -15.38 -31.79
N ILE A 869 30.19 -16.61 -32.27
CA ILE A 869 31.18 -17.70 -32.12
C ILE A 869 32.48 -17.36 -32.85
N VAL A 870 32.39 -16.84 -34.08
CA VAL A 870 33.55 -16.41 -34.87
C VAL A 870 34.25 -15.23 -34.20
N SER A 871 33.52 -14.18 -33.82
CA SER A 871 34.10 -13.02 -33.14
C SER A 871 34.83 -13.40 -31.85
N PHE A 872 34.24 -14.30 -31.05
CA PHE A 872 34.87 -14.74 -29.79
C PHE A 872 36.10 -15.63 -30.03
N SER A 873 36.08 -16.46 -31.09
CA SER A 873 37.26 -17.24 -31.49
C SER A 873 38.42 -16.33 -31.90
N ASN A 874 38.15 -15.29 -32.69
CA ASN A 874 39.16 -14.31 -33.10
C ASN A 874 39.71 -13.54 -31.89
N LEU A 875 38.84 -13.13 -30.96
CA LEU A 875 39.25 -12.47 -29.72
C LEU A 875 40.15 -13.40 -28.87
N ALA A 876 39.79 -14.68 -28.75
CA ALA A 876 40.57 -15.65 -28.01
C ALA A 876 41.96 -15.87 -28.62
N GLU A 877 42.06 -15.91 -29.96
CA GLU A 877 43.36 -15.99 -30.65
C GLU A 877 44.20 -14.73 -30.44
N ARG A 878 43.60 -13.54 -30.51
CA ARG A 878 44.27 -12.27 -30.24
C ARG A 878 44.83 -12.21 -28.81
N ILE A 879 44.02 -12.56 -27.82
CA ILE A 879 44.43 -12.57 -26.41
C ILE A 879 45.53 -13.61 -26.17
N LYS A 880 45.43 -14.79 -26.79
CA LYS A 880 46.50 -15.80 -26.73
C LYS A 880 47.81 -15.27 -27.29
N SER A 881 47.80 -14.63 -28.46
CA SER A 881 49.01 -14.06 -29.07
C SER A 881 49.65 -12.98 -28.19
N LEU A 882 48.83 -12.16 -27.51
CA LEU A 882 49.33 -11.15 -26.57
C LEU A 882 49.89 -11.80 -25.30
N ALA A 883 49.26 -12.86 -24.80
CA ALA A 883 49.74 -13.64 -23.66
C ALA A 883 51.11 -14.27 -23.97
N ASP A 884 51.27 -14.89 -25.13
CA ASP A 884 52.52 -15.53 -25.56
C ASP A 884 53.66 -14.49 -25.66
N ARG A 885 53.35 -13.28 -26.16
CA ARG A 885 54.31 -12.16 -26.21
C ARG A 885 54.65 -11.61 -24.81
N GLN A 886 53.67 -11.45 -23.94
CA GLN A 886 53.89 -11.01 -22.56
C GLN A 886 54.68 -12.01 -21.75
N GLN A 887 54.43 -13.30 -21.90
CA GLN A 887 55.20 -14.34 -21.21
C GLN A 887 56.68 -14.30 -21.63
N GLN A 888 56.96 -14.11 -22.92
CA GLN A 888 58.32 -13.90 -23.42
C GLN A 888 58.97 -12.61 -22.88
N GLU A 889 58.18 -11.57 -22.62
CA GLU A 889 58.63 -10.32 -22.00
C GLU A 889 58.88 -10.50 -20.48
N GLU A 890 57.96 -11.11 -19.73
CA GLU A 890 58.08 -11.35 -18.27
C GLU A 890 59.23 -12.31 -17.93
N GLU A 891 59.47 -13.35 -18.73
CA GLU A 891 60.65 -14.22 -18.61
C GLU A 891 61.97 -13.45 -18.79
N THR A 892 61.95 -12.30 -19.49
CA THR A 892 63.11 -11.41 -19.66
C THR A 892 63.37 -10.55 -18.42
N TYR A 893 62.34 -10.27 -17.60
CA TYR A 893 62.38 -9.30 -16.49
C TYR A 893 62.24 -9.95 -15.09
N ALA A 894 62.29 -11.28 -15.01
CA ALA A 894 62.12 -12.04 -13.76
C ALA A 894 63.20 -11.76 -12.69
N ASP A 895 64.27 -11.03 -13.03
CA ASP A 895 65.35 -10.61 -12.14
C ASP A 895 65.26 -9.13 -11.69
N ALA A 896 64.07 -8.53 -11.81
CA ALA A 896 63.80 -7.20 -11.27
C ALA A 896 64.07 -7.13 -9.76
N CYS A 897 64.74 -6.06 -9.30
CA CYS A 897 64.96 -5.83 -7.87
C CYS A 897 63.63 -5.64 -7.13
N ASP A 898 63.54 -6.14 -5.89
CA ASP A 898 62.35 -6.03 -5.03
C ASP A 898 61.84 -4.58 -4.88
N GLU A 899 62.72 -3.58 -4.94
CA GLU A 899 62.38 -2.15 -4.88
C GLU A 899 61.56 -1.63 -6.07
N PHE A 900 61.52 -2.37 -7.19
CA PHE A 900 60.72 -2.04 -8.37
C PHE A 900 59.36 -2.73 -8.37
N LEU A 901 59.13 -3.66 -7.43
CA LEU A 901 57.90 -4.43 -7.34
C LEU A 901 56.90 -3.76 -6.41
N ASP A 902 55.63 -3.80 -6.79
CA ASP A 902 54.53 -3.36 -5.95
C ASP A 902 54.44 -4.28 -4.71
N PRO A 903 54.39 -3.74 -3.49
CA PRO A 903 54.42 -4.54 -2.27
C PRO A 903 53.13 -5.33 -1.99
N ILE A 904 52.03 -5.05 -2.69
CA ILE A 904 50.76 -5.77 -2.60
C ILE A 904 50.63 -6.78 -3.75
N MET A 905 50.91 -6.34 -4.98
CA MET A 905 50.70 -7.16 -6.18
C MET A 905 51.94 -7.99 -6.55
N SER A 906 53.12 -7.67 -6.01
CA SER A 906 54.42 -8.29 -6.36
C SER A 906 54.76 -8.25 -7.85
N THR A 907 54.24 -7.25 -8.56
CA THR A 907 54.48 -6.99 -10.00
C THR A 907 55.27 -5.70 -10.19
N LEU A 908 55.98 -5.56 -11.31
CA LEU A 908 56.72 -4.34 -11.62
C LEU A 908 55.79 -3.10 -11.61
N MET A 909 56.14 -2.08 -10.82
CA MET A 909 55.39 -0.83 -10.76
C MET A 909 55.52 -0.05 -12.07
N SER A 910 54.38 0.31 -12.68
CA SER A 910 54.34 1.11 -13.90
C SER A 910 54.27 2.61 -13.59
N ASP A 911 53.55 2.97 -12.52
CA ASP A 911 53.46 4.34 -12.02
C ASP A 911 53.59 4.36 -10.48
N PRO A 912 54.83 4.33 -9.95
CA PRO A 912 55.07 4.27 -8.52
C PRO A 912 54.65 5.57 -7.81
N VAL A 913 53.91 5.43 -6.72
CA VAL A 913 53.41 6.51 -5.88
C VAL A 913 53.66 6.25 -4.40
N ILE A 914 53.91 7.31 -3.64
CA ILE A 914 54.23 7.27 -2.21
C ILE A 914 52.99 7.59 -1.40
N LEU A 915 52.67 6.69 -0.47
CA LEU A 915 51.61 6.89 0.52
C LEU A 915 52.11 7.80 1.65
N PRO A 916 51.39 8.87 2.03
CA PRO A 916 51.89 9.89 2.96
C PRO A 916 52.08 9.36 4.39
N SER A 917 51.23 8.45 4.86
CA SER A 917 51.26 7.96 6.24
C SER A 917 52.23 6.78 6.42
N SER A 918 52.12 5.73 5.60
CA SER A 918 53.01 4.56 5.66
C SER A 918 54.39 4.81 5.03
N ARG A 919 54.50 5.81 4.15
CA ARG A 919 55.69 6.08 3.30
C ARG A 919 56.08 4.93 2.38
N VAL A 920 55.20 3.95 2.21
CA VAL A 920 55.39 2.83 1.29
C VAL A 920 55.12 3.32 -0.12
N THR A 921 55.93 2.87 -1.08
CA THR A 921 55.66 3.09 -2.50
C THR A 921 54.85 1.91 -3.04
N VAL A 922 53.74 2.21 -3.70
CA VAL A 922 52.85 1.25 -4.37
C VAL A 922 52.60 1.75 -5.80
N ASP A 923 52.09 0.89 -6.68
CA ASP A 923 51.60 1.35 -7.98
C ASP A 923 50.31 2.16 -7.80
N ARG A 924 50.16 3.24 -8.58
CA ARG A 924 48.99 4.11 -8.57
C ARG A 924 47.68 3.33 -8.74
N SER A 925 47.67 2.34 -9.64
CA SER A 925 46.48 1.54 -9.91
C SER A 925 46.08 0.66 -8.72
N THR A 926 47.07 0.13 -7.99
CA THR A 926 46.89 -0.68 -6.78
C THR A 926 46.22 0.14 -5.68
N ILE A 927 46.76 1.31 -5.35
CA ILE A 927 46.23 2.12 -4.24
C ILE A 927 44.88 2.74 -4.58
N ALA A 928 44.71 3.25 -5.81
CA ALA A 928 43.43 3.79 -6.22
C ALA A 928 42.32 2.75 -5.98
N ARG A 929 42.58 1.49 -6.36
CA ARG A 929 41.62 0.38 -6.22
C ARG A 929 41.20 0.16 -4.78
N HIS A 930 42.18 0.18 -3.87
CA HIS A 930 41.93 0.10 -2.44
C HIS A 930 41.01 1.24 -1.99
N LEU A 931 41.29 2.48 -2.39
CA LEU A 931 40.53 3.67 -2.00
C LEU A 931 39.07 3.74 -2.48
N LEU A 932 38.71 3.00 -3.54
CA LEU A 932 37.30 2.86 -3.92
C LEU A 932 36.51 1.89 -3.05
N SER A 933 37.20 1.01 -2.34
CA SER A 933 36.58 0.04 -1.42
C SER A 933 36.69 0.52 0.02
N ASP A 934 37.84 1.08 0.40
CA ASP A 934 38.14 1.56 1.74
C ASP A 934 39.08 2.78 1.65
N GLN A 935 38.65 3.94 2.18
CA GLN A 935 39.41 5.20 2.15
C GLN A 935 40.51 5.27 3.22
N THR A 936 41.36 4.25 3.26
CA THR A 936 42.45 4.11 4.23
C THR A 936 43.76 3.74 3.55
N ASP A 937 44.89 3.93 4.23
CA ASP A 937 46.17 3.37 3.82
C ASP A 937 46.18 1.85 4.13
N PRO A 938 46.45 0.97 3.16
CA PRO A 938 46.33 -0.48 3.34
C PRO A 938 47.33 -1.06 4.35
N PHE A 939 48.41 -0.35 4.69
CA PHE A 939 49.47 -0.83 5.58
C PHE A 939 49.28 -0.43 7.04
N ASN A 940 48.59 0.69 7.31
CA ASN A 940 48.41 1.21 8.67
C ASN A 940 46.97 1.63 9.02
N ARG A 941 46.03 1.54 8.07
CA ARG A 941 44.61 1.89 8.17
C ARG A 941 44.31 3.36 8.52
N SER A 942 45.27 4.27 8.35
CA SER A 942 45.01 5.71 8.50
C SER A 942 44.14 6.23 7.36
N PRO A 943 43.23 7.19 7.56
CA PRO A 943 42.46 7.80 6.46
C PRO A 943 43.36 8.31 5.34
N LEU A 944 43.02 7.97 4.09
CA LEU A 944 43.79 8.33 2.90
C LEU A 944 42.85 8.62 1.73
N THR A 945 43.17 9.65 0.95
CA THR A 945 42.45 10.02 -0.28
C THR A 945 43.43 10.14 -1.46
N MET A 946 42.92 10.05 -2.69
CA MET A 946 43.75 9.97 -3.90
C MET A 946 44.62 11.23 -4.09
N ASP A 947 44.13 12.40 -3.69
CA ASP A 947 44.82 13.69 -3.77
C ASP A 947 46.02 13.81 -2.82
N GLN A 948 46.07 13.00 -1.76
CA GLN A 948 47.17 13.01 -0.79
C GLN A 948 48.39 12.19 -1.26
N ILE A 949 48.21 11.39 -2.30
CA ILE A 949 49.21 10.47 -2.84
C ILE A 949 50.22 11.25 -3.69
N ARG A 950 51.52 11.00 -3.46
CA ARG A 950 52.59 11.73 -4.15
C ARG A 950 53.27 10.86 -5.20
N PRO A 951 53.44 11.32 -6.45
CA PRO A 951 54.20 10.58 -7.46
C PRO A 951 55.65 10.33 -7.01
N ASN A 952 56.15 9.10 -7.16
CA ASN A 952 57.56 8.77 -6.96
C ASN A 952 58.32 8.86 -8.29
N THR A 953 58.52 10.08 -8.78
CA THR A 953 59.17 10.33 -10.09
C THR A 953 60.58 9.75 -10.16
N GLU A 954 61.33 9.78 -9.05
CA GLU A 954 62.68 9.22 -9.00
C GLU A 954 62.68 7.71 -9.24
N LEU A 955 61.81 6.97 -8.55
CA LEU A 955 61.69 5.52 -8.74
C LEU A 955 61.15 5.18 -10.12
N LYS A 956 60.20 5.96 -10.63
CA LYS A 956 59.68 5.80 -12.00
C LYS A 956 60.80 5.91 -13.03
N GLU A 957 61.68 6.91 -12.91
CA GLU A 957 62.83 7.06 -13.79
C GLU A 957 63.82 5.90 -13.65
N LYS A 958 64.08 5.40 -12.43
CA LYS A 958 64.94 4.22 -12.21
C LYS A 958 64.38 2.98 -12.89
N ILE A 959 63.08 2.71 -12.74
CA ILE A 959 62.38 1.60 -13.39
C ILE A 959 62.46 1.74 -14.92
N GLN A 960 62.21 2.94 -15.46
CA GLN A 960 62.28 3.19 -16.90
C GLN A 960 63.70 3.03 -17.47
N ARG A 961 64.74 3.49 -16.77
CA ARG A 961 66.14 3.30 -17.19
C ARG A 961 66.50 1.81 -17.17
N TRP A 962 66.12 1.10 -16.13
CA TRP A 962 66.34 -0.35 -16.02
C TRP A 962 65.65 -1.12 -17.15
N LEU A 963 64.40 -0.79 -17.46
CA LEU A 963 63.66 -1.36 -18.59
C LEU A 963 64.34 -1.07 -19.94
N ALA A 964 64.84 0.15 -20.14
CA ALA A 964 65.53 0.53 -21.38
C ALA A 964 66.87 -0.21 -21.55
N GLU A 965 67.65 -0.35 -20.47
CA GLU A 965 68.92 -1.11 -20.48
C GLU A 965 68.69 -2.59 -20.81
N ARG A 966 67.65 -3.21 -20.24
CA ARG A 966 67.30 -4.61 -20.50
C ARG A 966 66.77 -4.84 -21.90
N LYS A 967 65.94 -3.93 -22.41
CA LYS A 967 65.46 -3.99 -23.79
C LYS A 967 66.61 -3.90 -24.78
N LYS A 968 67.58 -3.01 -24.53
CA LYS A 968 68.78 -2.87 -25.37
C LYS A 968 69.68 -4.11 -25.32
N GLN A 969 69.89 -4.70 -24.14
CA GLN A 969 70.64 -5.96 -24.00
C GLN A 969 69.97 -7.11 -24.76
N LYS A 970 68.63 -7.17 -24.78
CA LYS A 970 67.87 -8.18 -25.54
C LYS A 970 68.00 -7.97 -27.04
N GLU A 971 67.85 -6.74 -27.53
CA GLU A 971 68.05 -6.41 -28.95
C GLU A 971 69.49 -6.72 -29.40
N GLU A 972 70.50 -6.42 -28.59
CA GLU A 972 71.91 -6.78 -28.86
C GLU A 972 72.17 -8.31 -28.84
N LEU A 973 71.46 -9.07 -28.00
CA LEU A 973 71.50 -10.55 -27.96
C LEU A 973 70.78 -11.19 -29.15
N GLU A 974 69.63 -10.66 -29.56
CA GLU A 974 68.88 -11.14 -30.74
C GLU A 974 69.62 -10.82 -32.05
N ASP A 975 70.32 -9.68 -32.13
CA ASP A 975 71.20 -9.32 -33.26
C ASP A 975 72.51 -10.12 -33.33
N THR A 976 72.95 -10.74 -32.22
CA THR A 976 74.10 -11.67 -32.22
C THR A 976 73.73 -13.13 -32.48
N LEU A 977 72.42 -13.46 -32.45
CA LEU A 977 71.88 -14.81 -32.67
C LEU A 977 71.27 -15.01 -34.08
N ASN A 978 71.02 -13.93 -34.83
CA ASN A 978 70.70 -13.93 -36.27
C ASN A 978 71.97 -13.77 -37.12
#